data_AF-A0A4S9CYK0-F1
#
_entry.id   AF-A0A4S9CYK0-F1
#
_cell.length_a   1.000
_cell.length_b   1.000
_cell.length_c   1.000
_cell.angle_alpha   90.00
_cell.angle_beta   90.00
_cell.angle_gamma   90.00
#
_symmetry.space_group_name_H-M   'P 1'
#
loop_
_entity.id
_entity.type
_entity.pdbx_description
1 polymer ?
#
loop_
_entity_poly.entity_id
_entity_poly.type
_entity_poly.pdbx_seq_one_letter_code
_entity_poly.pdbx_strand_id
1 'polypeptide(L)'
;MTSTPSEAGFQSPLQSDSESTTSIPQSAARRVAPRLSLPYRRSNASVASLFASTSSAQHSPTASGTSTPPAGVVNASVFSPPATRLANALNSPTTAAQPDEARQLVLRAFAPRVSVLASDDCQELLRHKGINGGLLELLRPFGENVAGRVVVRDSTGASRPWDDFGIRFTGVSDGLEAPRLDPNPSDLPEYRPARLRTGGDVEQIDELVARHLKYAQDQPPAGDDYFSGPETKPHPSRLTPFYTLYLRRLLSGIPVTSHETFSHPVALVIAISSRNPAPIDELRTLYANSNTGQHKPPPYVNNEFLRYYVLIHDEDHDDITKSTALYEQMKRHFGLHCHLLRLRSNECLPSDDDSMRLPTCEWLSAGEELGEIATRESSEVDDDPTPYIFESDAAAIRAFVREMVTQSVVPGMERLSALWNNEVASRRRGIAGKIGLVSKRFTFGFSSRGSSTGIGGSNSNYDALQGFYKPDTPEAVLRKLADYAFMLRDFKLAQSTYDLLCTDYKNDKAWRHYAGANEMAAITALLAAPVVSSRVRVDSLDQLLETAYYSYLTRCSAPYSALRTLILSTELLRLRGGSALDDSARWATRILEDRLVPQTGHALLLERIASCYSSRRGHGALKSGARARKAAFFHVLAAESWVVLGMNRQADTNLLAATSLYTSRKQMLEKGEKAYSTFKPLSTFQHLETFLQELGQRVEDSRPNTADDGAEQGNQDTEPAEADVETIQEPTRTLGHARTLSTAGISAGVAAGVTPVTSGLDPLGVTVVGGSPTLDRPDPKNDGFE
;
A
#
# COMPACT_ATOMS: atom_id res chain seq x y z
N MET A 1 -12.56 69.08 -23.48
CA MET A 1 -12.46 69.94 -22.29
C MET A 1 -11.51 69.22 -21.34
N THR A 2 -10.21 69.51 -21.37
CA THR A 2 -9.51 70.62 -20.66
C THR A 2 -9.50 70.39 -19.15
N SER A 3 -8.36 70.40 -18.44
CA SER A 3 -7.08 71.09 -18.70
C SER A 3 -5.84 70.41 -18.09
N THR A 4 -4.64 70.76 -18.59
CA THR A 4 -3.31 70.61 -17.95
C THR A 4 -2.83 71.98 -17.40
N PRO A 5 -1.79 72.03 -16.54
CA PRO A 5 -0.38 72.26 -16.97
C PRO A 5 0.58 71.13 -16.46
N SER A 6 1.84 70.92 -16.90
CA SER A 6 3.02 71.80 -17.18
C SER A 6 3.70 72.32 -15.90
N GLU A 7 5.02 72.41 -15.71
CA GLU A 7 6.28 72.14 -16.46
C GLU A 7 7.47 72.13 -15.42
N ALA A 8 8.77 71.84 -15.62
CA ALA A 8 9.72 71.35 -16.67
C ALA A 8 11.04 70.89 -15.91
N GLY A 9 12.16 70.40 -16.45
CA GLY A 9 12.60 69.99 -17.80
C GLY A 9 14.16 69.89 -17.93
N PHE A 10 14.64 69.27 -19.02
CA PHE A 10 16.01 69.30 -19.63
C PHE A 10 17.25 68.54 -19.06
N GLN A 11 17.88 67.83 -20.01
CA GLN A 11 19.32 67.63 -20.29
C GLN A 11 20.20 66.60 -19.53
N SER A 12 20.95 65.87 -20.36
CA SER A 12 22.07 64.97 -20.06
C SER A 12 23.34 65.44 -20.81
N PRO A 13 24.51 64.92 -20.43
CA PRO A 13 25.59 64.70 -21.40
C PRO A 13 26.17 63.27 -21.36
N LEU A 14 27.07 62.98 -22.30
CA LEU A 14 27.75 61.69 -22.55
C LEU A 14 29.28 61.83 -22.40
N GLN A 15 30.00 60.69 -22.48
CA GLN A 15 31.47 60.56 -22.72
C GLN A 15 32.41 60.98 -21.56
N SER A 16 33.60 60.37 -21.38
CA SER A 16 34.20 59.16 -21.99
C SER A 16 35.41 58.62 -21.19
N ASP A 17 35.57 57.30 -21.19
CA ASP A 17 36.80 56.47 -21.27
C ASP A 17 38.12 56.86 -20.57
N SER A 18 38.69 55.92 -19.81
CA SER A 18 40.04 55.36 -20.06
C SER A 18 40.29 54.05 -19.28
N GLU A 19 41.24 53.24 -19.75
CA GLU A 19 41.33 51.80 -19.50
C GLU A 19 42.14 51.36 -18.27
N SER A 20 41.87 50.15 -17.77
CA SER A 20 42.90 49.10 -17.64
C SER A 20 42.26 47.72 -17.43
N THR A 21 42.92 46.66 -17.89
CA THR A 21 42.34 45.30 -17.99
C THR A 21 43.05 44.27 -17.12
N THR A 22 42.29 43.50 -16.34
CA THR A 22 42.70 42.18 -15.81
C THR A 22 41.43 41.34 -15.56
N SER A 23 41.53 40.01 -15.68
CA SER A 23 40.39 39.08 -15.64
C SER A 23 40.62 37.91 -14.65
N ILE A 24 39.87 36.80 -14.79
CA ILE A 24 39.93 35.58 -13.94
C ILE A 24 39.24 35.85 -12.54
N PRO A 25 38.63 34.86 -11.83
CA PRO A 25 37.18 34.68 -11.92
C PRO A 25 36.44 34.61 -10.56
N GLN A 26 35.33 35.33 -10.38
CA GLN A 26 34.53 35.21 -9.16
C GLN A 26 33.58 33.99 -9.20
N SER A 27 33.90 32.99 -8.37
CA SER A 27 33.02 31.88 -8.03
C SER A 27 31.76 32.38 -7.33
N ALA A 28 30.59 32.01 -7.86
CA ALA A 28 29.29 32.35 -7.28
C ALA A 28 28.97 31.47 -6.06
N ALA A 29 29.64 31.73 -4.94
CA ALA A 29 29.44 31.04 -3.67
C ALA A 29 28.05 31.34 -3.07
N ARG A 30 27.04 30.57 -3.50
CA ARG A 30 25.68 30.57 -2.95
C ARG A 30 25.74 30.22 -1.45
N ARG A 31 25.62 31.23 -0.58
CA ARG A 31 25.64 31.06 0.88
C ARG A 31 24.51 30.12 1.33
N VAL A 32 24.87 28.89 1.67
CA VAL A 32 24.00 27.97 2.42
C VAL A 32 24.10 28.36 3.89
N ALA A 33 22.95 28.59 4.54
CA ALA A 33 22.93 28.79 5.99
C ALA A 33 23.26 27.46 6.69
N PRO A 34 24.12 27.45 7.74
CA PRO A 34 24.49 26.20 8.40
C PRO A 34 23.29 25.63 9.15
N ARG A 35 22.74 24.52 8.63
CA ARG A 35 21.88 23.64 9.44
C ARG A 35 22.77 23.02 10.51
N LEU A 36 22.65 23.49 11.74
CA LEU A 36 23.27 22.87 12.91
C LEU A 36 22.60 21.54 13.19
N SER A 37 23.09 20.47 12.54
CA SER A 37 22.71 19.10 12.87
C SER A 37 23.28 18.76 14.25
N LEU A 38 22.45 18.87 15.29
CA LEU A 38 22.76 18.35 16.61
C LEU A 38 23.01 16.83 16.52
N PRO A 39 23.90 16.26 17.35
CA PRO A 39 24.11 14.81 17.39
C PRO A 39 22.79 14.08 17.67
N TYR A 40 22.55 13.02 16.90
CA TYR A 40 21.36 12.16 17.02
C TYR A 40 21.20 11.64 18.45
N ARG A 41 20.17 12.13 19.15
CA ARG A 41 19.84 11.75 20.53
C ARG A 41 19.44 10.27 20.52
N ARG A 42 20.30 9.40 21.07
CA ARG A 42 20.18 7.92 20.98
C ARG A 42 18.88 7.33 21.54
N SER A 43 18.08 8.12 22.25
CA SER A 43 16.72 7.80 22.66
C SER A 43 15.84 9.06 22.64
N ASN A 44 14.82 9.03 21.79
CA ASN A 44 13.61 9.84 21.91
C ASN A 44 12.44 8.85 21.77
N ALA A 45 11.68 8.64 22.83
CA ALA A 45 10.64 7.60 22.91
C ALA A 45 9.44 7.94 22.01
N SER A 46 9.12 9.22 21.85
CA SER A 46 8.10 9.69 20.90
C SER A 46 8.43 9.35 19.45
N VAL A 47 9.72 9.41 19.05
CA VAL A 47 10.18 9.07 17.69
C VAL A 47 10.24 7.55 17.51
N ALA A 48 10.58 6.80 18.57
CA ALA A 48 10.69 5.34 18.56
C ALA A 48 9.39 4.64 18.12
N SER A 49 8.21 5.14 18.52
CA SER A 49 6.94 4.50 18.19
C SER A 49 6.56 4.59 16.70
N LEU A 50 7.02 5.63 15.98
CA LEU A 50 6.87 5.72 14.52
C LEU A 50 7.65 4.58 13.83
N PHE A 51 8.93 4.44 14.16
CA PHE A 51 9.82 3.44 13.54
C PHE A 51 9.50 2.00 13.94
N ALA A 52 8.96 1.76 15.15
CA ALA A 52 8.50 0.44 15.60
C ALA A 52 7.49 -0.21 14.65
N SER A 53 6.71 0.59 13.92
CA SER A 53 5.77 0.17 12.87
C SER A 53 6.41 -0.64 11.74
N THR A 54 7.72 -0.49 11.52
CA THR A 54 8.47 -1.14 10.43
C THR A 54 9.44 -2.20 10.92
N SER A 55 10.06 -2.02 12.10
CA SER A 55 11.02 -2.99 12.65
C SER A 55 10.35 -4.18 13.34
N SER A 56 9.17 -3.98 13.96
CA SER A 56 8.45 -5.08 14.60
C SER A 56 7.97 -6.11 13.56
N ALA A 57 8.12 -7.40 13.88
CA ALA A 57 7.67 -8.50 13.03
C ALA A 57 6.13 -8.63 13.07
N GLN A 58 5.42 -7.69 12.41
CA GLN A 58 3.97 -7.55 12.49
C GLN A 58 3.20 -8.81 12.06
N HIS A 59 2.82 -9.64 13.04
CA HIS A 59 1.54 -10.32 13.00
C HIS A 59 0.44 -9.26 13.10
N SER A 60 -0.47 -9.22 12.13
CA SER A 60 -1.57 -8.27 12.15
C SER A 60 -2.44 -8.47 13.40
N PRO A 61 -2.84 -7.39 14.10
CA PRO A 61 -3.74 -7.48 15.26
C PRO A 61 -5.18 -7.79 14.81
N THR A 62 -5.42 -9.02 14.37
CA THR A 62 -6.77 -9.56 14.26
C THR A 62 -7.39 -9.55 15.66
N ALA A 63 -8.43 -8.74 15.85
CA ALA A 63 -8.98 -8.43 17.17
C ALA A 63 -9.20 -9.66 18.05
N SER A 64 -8.76 -9.57 19.31
CA SER A 64 -8.87 -10.62 20.33
C SER A 64 -10.31 -10.82 20.85
N GLY A 65 -11.27 -10.99 19.95
CA GLY A 65 -12.65 -11.33 20.26
C GLY A 65 -12.82 -12.84 20.45
N THR A 66 -13.35 -13.24 21.61
CA THR A 66 -13.64 -14.63 22.00
C THR A 66 -14.83 -15.23 21.25
N SER A 67 -14.68 -15.36 19.92
CA SER A 67 -15.63 -16.11 19.08
C SER A 67 -15.35 -17.61 19.16
N THR A 68 -16.17 -18.32 19.93
CA THR A 68 -16.16 -19.78 19.97
C THR A 68 -16.50 -20.34 18.58
N PRO A 69 -15.66 -21.23 17.99
CA PRO A 69 -15.93 -21.76 16.66
C PRO A 69 -17.12 -22.74 16.72
N PRO A 70 -18.17 -22.56 15.89
CA PRO A 70 -19.24 -23.54 15.78
C PRO A 70 -18.71 -24.83 15.13
N ALA A 71 -19.19 -25.98 15.60
CA ALA A 71 -18.73 -27.29 15.13
C ALA A 71 -18.95 -27.47 13.61
N GLY A 72 -17.92 -27.94 12.91
CA GLY A 72 -17.91 -28.01 11.45
C GLY A 72 -18.84 -29.09 10.88
N VAL A 73 -19.87 -28.67 10.14
CA VAL A 73 -20.70 -29.57 9.33
C VAL A 73 -19.93 -29.94 8.06
N VAL A 74 -19.28 -31.11 8.08
CA VAL A 74 -18.60 -31.68 6.91
C VAL A 74 -19.61 -32.23 5.91
N ASN A 75 -19.82 -31.50 4.81
CA ASN A 75 -20.55 -32.01 3.64
C ASN A 75 -19.95 -31.45 2.34
N ALA A 76 -19.03 -32.21 1.73
CA ALA A 76 -18.42 -31.89 0.44
C ALA A 76 -18.30 -33.17 -0.40
N SER A 77 -19.04 -33.24 -1.52
CA SER A 77 -19.09 -34.43 -2.37
C SER A 77 -17.73 -34.73 -3.03
N VAL A 78 -17.37 -36.01 -3.06
CA VAL A 78 -16.07 -36.50 -3.54
C VAL A 78 -15.86 -36.30 -5.05
N PHE A 79 -16.93 -36.10 -5.83
CA PHE A 79 -16.92 -36.26 -7.29
C PHE A 79 -16.71 -34.99 -8.15
N SER A 80 -16.45 -33.81 -7.57
CA SER A 80 -16.22 -32.58 -8.38
C SER A 80 -14.79 -32.50 -8.98
N PRO A 81 -14.61 -32.09 -10.25
CA PRO A 81 -13.28 -32.00 -10.89
C PRO A 81 -12.26 -31.06 -10.20
N PRO A 82 -10.94 -31.27 -10.36
CA PRO A 82 -9.91 -30.48 -9.66
C PRO A 82 -9.93 -28.98 -9.98
N ALA A 83 -10.19 -28.61 -11.24
CA ALA A 83 -10.19 -27.21 -11.68
C ALA A 83 -11.25 -26.36 -10.96
N THR A 84 -12.44 -26.91 -10.72
CA THR A 84 -13.53 -26.21 -10.03
C THR A 84 -13.27 -26.04 -8.54
N ARG A 85 -12.58 -27.00 -7.90
CA ARG A 85 -12.15 -26.87 -6.49
C ARG A 85 -11.16 -25.72 -6.32
N LEU A 86 -10.17 -25.62 -7.22
CA LEU A 86 -9.18 -24.56 -7.19
C LEU A 86 -9.80 -23.18 -7.47
N ALA A 87 -10.71 -23.10 -8.45
CA ALA A 87 -11.40 -21.86 -8.78
C ALA A 87 -12.26 -21.32 -7.62
N ASN A 88 -12.95 -22.18 -6.87
CA ASN A 88 -13.77 -21.76 -5.74
C ASN A 88 -12.92 -21.43 -4.50
N ALA A 89 -11.90 -22.23 -4.18
CA ALA A 89 -11.03 -22.01 -3.02
C ALA A 89 -10.15 -20.75 -3.14
N LEU A 90 -9.86 -20.27 -4.36
CA LEU A 90 -9.12 -19.02 -4.60
C LEU A 90 -10.03 -17.77 -4.76
N ASN A 91 -11.35 -17.94 -4.63
CA ASN A 91 -12.33 -16.85 -4.66
C ASN A 91 -13.04 -16.64 -3.30
N SER A 92 -12.69 -17.40 -2.26
CA SER A 92 -13.10 -17.17 -0.87
C SER A 92 -11.89 -16.95 0.03
N PRO A 93 -11.95 -16.08 1.05
CA PRO A 93 -10.79 -15.74 1.88
C PRO A 93 -10.44 -16.79 2.96
N THR A 94 -11.13 -17.94 3.01
CA THR A 94 -11.11 -18.86 4.17
C THR A 94 -10.69 -20.28 3.83
N THR A 95 -9.45 -20.51 3.34
CA THR A 95 -8.83 -21.85 3.32
C THR A 95 -7.29 -21.81 3.43
N ALA A 96 -6.78 -21.50 4.63
CA ALA A 96 -5.48 -21.96 5.16
C ALA A 96 -4.21 -21.88 4.27
N ALA A 97 -4.14 -20.90 3.36
CA ALA A 97 -2.89 -20.40 2.80
C ALA A 97 -2.68 -18.97 3.34
N GLN A 98 -1.43 -18.63 3.69
CA GLN A 98 -1.10 -17.25 4.11
C GLN A 98 -1.50 -16.27 2.98
N PRO A 99 -2.17 -15.14 3.30
CA PRO A 99 -2.58 -14.19 2.28
C PRO A 99 -1.34 -13.57 1.60
N ASP A 100 -1.41 -13.41 0.28
CA ASP A 100 -0.34 -12.77 -0.49
C ASP A 100 -0.25 -11.27 -0.12
N GLU A 101 0.68 -10.94 0.79
CA GLU A 101 0.98 -9.60 1.30
C GLU A 101 0.99 -8.54 0.19
N ALA A 102 1.76 -8.77 -0.87
CA ALA A 102 1.83 -7.87 -2.03
C ALA A 102 0.47 -7.69 -2.73
N ARG A 103 -0.35 -8.76 -2.86
CA ARG A 103 -1.68 -8.67 -3.48
C ARG A 103 -2.62 -7.81 -2.64
N GLN A 104 -2.61 -8.01 -1.32
CA GLN A 104 -3.41 -7.19 -0.39
C GLN A 104 -2.96 -5.72 -0.40
N LEU A 105 -1.66 -5.46 -0.47
CA LEU A 105 -1.12 -4.11 -0.57
C LEU A 105 -1.62 -3.40 -1.84
N VAL A 106 -1.58 -4.05 -3.01
CA VAL A 106 -2.16 -3.48 -4.25
C VAL A 106 -3.67 -3.27 -4.13
N LEU A 107 -4.41 -4.23 -3.56
CA LEU A 107 -5.87 -4.12 -3.41
C LEU A 107 -6.31 -3.04 -2.41
N ARG A 108 -5.50 -2.73 -1.39
CA ARG A 108 -5.77 -1.66 -0.41
C ARG A 108 -5.24 -0.29 -0.87
N ALA A 109 -4.23 -0.24 -1.75
CA ALA A 109 -3.72 1.01 -2.33
C ALA A 109 -4.79 1.77 -3.14
N PHE A 110 -5.52 1.05 -3.99
CA PHE A 110 -6.59 1.62 -4.82
C PHE A 110 -7.96 1.55 -4.12
N ALA A 111 -8.01 1.94 -2.84
CA ALA A 111 -9.25 2.03 -2.07
C ALA A 111 -10.05 3.31 -2.42
N PRO A 112 -11.40 3.29 -2.41
CA PRO A 112 -12.20 4.47 -2.76
C PRO A 112 -11.96 5.67 -1.83
N ARG A 113 -11.85 6.86 -2.40
CA ARG A 113 -11.66 8.10 -1.62
C ARG A 113 -12.97 8.73 -1.17
N VAL A 114 -13.02 9.10 0.09
CA VAL A 114 -14.10 9.88 0.70
C VAL A 114 -13.49 11.18 1.21
N SER A 115 -13.81 12.30 0.56
CA SER A 115 -13.37 13.60 1.06
C SER A 115 -14.08 13.95 2.38
N VAL A 116 -13.43 14.72 3.25
CA VAL A 116 -14.01 15.24 4.49
C VAL A 116 -14.00 16.77 4.43
N LEU A 117 -15.16 17.36 4.70
CA LEU A 117 -15.36 18.79 4.93
C LEU A 117 -16.17 18.95 6.23
N ALA A 118 -15.71 19.79 7.13
CA ALA A 118 -16.35 20.05 8.42
C ALA A 118 -16.42 21.56 8.67
N SER A 119 -17.47 22.01 9.35
CA SER A 119 -17.61 23.40 9.84
C SER A 119 -16.61 23.71 10.95
N ASP A 120 -16.33 25.00 11.17
CA ASP A 120 -15.30 25.43 12.13
C ASP A 120 -15.59 24.99 13.58
N ASP A 121 -16.86 24.99 14.00
CA ASP A 121 -17.30 24.52 15.33
C ASP A 121 -17.12 23.01 15.53
N CYS A 122 -17.23 22.22 14.46
CA CYS A 122 -16.92 20.80 14.43
C CYS A 122 -15.41 20.55 14.57
N GLN A 123 -14.57 21.42 14.00
CA GLN A 123 -13.11 21.37 14.16
C GLN A 123 -12.67 21.86 15.56
N GLU A 124 -13.33 22.88 16.11
CA GLU A 124 -13.10 23.39 17.47
C GLU A 124 -13.42 22.34 18.55
N LEU A 125 -14.58 21.67 18.44
CA LEU A 125 -14.97 20.56 19.32
C LEU A 125 -13.88 19.46 19.37
N LEU A 126 -13.28 19.13 18.22
CA LEU A 126 -12.26 18.09 18.14
C LEU A 126 -10.87 18.56 18.59
N ARG A 127 -10.54 19.85 18.44
CA ARG A 127 -9.35 20.44 19.06
C ARG A 127 -9.43 20.43 20.59
N HIS A 128 -10.61 20.70 21.17
CA HIS A 128 -10.83 20.57 22.62
C HIS A 128 -10.74 19.12 23.12
N LYS A 129 -10.88 18.14 22.22
CA LYS A 129 -10.63 16.72 22.47
C LYS A 129 -9.14 16.30 22.34
N GLY A 130 -8.23 17.24 22.09
CA GLY A 130 -6.81 16.98 21.81
C GLY A 130 -6.49 16.60 20.35
N ILE A 131 -7.48 16.57 19.44
CA ILE A 131 -7.32 16.13 18.05
C ILE A 131 -7.11 17.34 17.14
N ASN A 132 -5.86 17.78 17.04
CA ASN A 132 -5.47 19.02 16.37
C ASN A 132 -5.70 19.01 14.84
N GLY A 133 -5.63 17.84 14.20
CA GLY A 133 -6.00 17.61 12.80
C GLY A 133 -7.51 17.45 12.57
N GLY A 134 -8.33 17.62 13.61
CA GLY A 134 -9.79 17.65 13.54
C GLY A 134 -10.42 16.37 13.00
N LEU A 135 -11.55 16.50 12.31
CA LEU A 135 -12.35 15.34 11.90
C LEU A 135 -11.61 14.42 10.92
N LEU A 136 -10.72 14.97 10.09
CA LEU A 136 -9.96 14.16 9.13
C LEU A 136 -8.93 13.26 9.83
N GLU A 137 -8.23 13.77 10.84
CA GLU A 137 -7.30 12.98 11.66
C GLU A 137 -8.05 11.86 12.41
N LEU A 138 -9.17 12.20 13.05
CA LEU A 138 -10.00 11.23 13.76
C LEU A 138 -10.55 10.12 12.85
N LEU A 139 -11.04 10.44 11.64
CA LEU A 139 -11.68 9.46 10.77
C LEU A 139 -10.70 8.57 9.97
N ARG A 140 -9.51 9.08 9.61
CA ARG A 140 -8.58 8.40 8.69
C ARG A 140 -8.30 6.93 9.03
N PRO A 141 -7.91 6.56 10.26
CA PRO A 141 -7.56 5.17 10.60
C PRO A 141 -8.75 4.21 10.44
N PHE A 142 -9.95 4.65 10.84
CA PHE A 142 -11.17 3.83 10.78
C PHE A 142 -11.67 3.57 9.36
N GLY A 143 -11.23 4.34 8.37
CA GLY A 143 -11.49 4.07 6.96
C GLY A 143 -10.67 2.91 6.39
N GLU A 144 -9.50 2.59 6.95
CA GLU A 144 -8.50 1.76 6.28
C GLU A 144 -8.82 0.27 6.24
N ASN A 145 -9.71 -0.19 7.13
CA ASN A 145 -10.32 -1.51 7.16
C ASN A 145 -11.73 -1.40 7.78
N VAL A 146 -12.77 -1.63 6.99
CA VAL A 146 -14.17 -1.46 7.42
C VAL A 146 -14.61 -2.62 8.31
N ALA A 147 -15.35 -2.33 9.38
CA ALA A 147 -15.70 -3.31 10.40
C ALA A 147 -16.58 -4.46 9.85
N GLY A 148 -15.97 -5.65 9.72
CA GLY A 148 -16.64 -6.87 9.26
C GLY A 148 -16.93 -6.90 7.76
N ARG A 149 -17.57 -7.98 7.31
CA ARG A 149 -17.70 -8.29 5.87
C ARG A 149 -18.47 -7.21 5.10
N VAL A 150 -17.84 -6.64 4.06
CA VAL A 150 -18.50 -5.76 3.09
C VAL A 150 -18.90 -6.60 1.88
N VAL A 151 -20.17 -6.61 1.52
CA VAL A 151 -20.67 -7.33 0.34
C VAL A 151 -20.68 -6.37 -0.85
N VAL A 152 -20.08 -6.79 -1.95
CA VAL A 152 -20.04 -6.04 -3.22
C VAL A 152 -20.64 -6.89 -4.34
N ARG A 153 -21.43 -6.26 -5.22
CA ARG A 153 -22.04 -6.88 -6.40
C ARG A 153 -21.21 -6.60 -7.65
N ASP A 154 -20.83 -7.65 -8.37
CA ASP A 154 -20.18 -7.52 -9.67
C ASP A 154 -21.19 -7.21 -10.79
N SER A 155 -20.70 -6.85 -11.99
CA SER A 155 -21.51 -6.49 -13.15
C SER A 155 -22.37 -7.63 -13.71
N THR A 156 -22.22 -8.85 -13.20
CA THR A 156 -23.10 -9.99 -13.52
C THR A 156 -24.18 -10.22 -12.44
N GLY A 157 -24.23 -9.36 -11.42
CA GLY A 157 -25.17 -9.43 -10.30
C GLY A 157 -24.70 -10.36 -9.17
N ALA A 158 -23.55 -11.01 -9.27
CA ALA A 158 -23.06 -11.91 -8.23
C ALA A 158 -22.53 -11.11 -7.03
N SER A 159 -23.06 -11.41 -5.84
CA SER A 159 -22.68 -10.76 -4.59
C SER A 159 -21.50 -11.50 -3.93
N ARG A 160 -20.43 -10.77 -3.57
CA ARG A 160 -19.20 -11.32 -2.98
C ARG A 160 -18.88 -10.60 -1.67
N PRO A 161 -18.70 -11.31 -0.53
CA PRO A 161 -18.21 -10.72 0.70
C PRO A 161 -16.69 -10.54 0.66
N TRP A 162 -16.21 -9.41 1.17
CA TRP A 162 -14.80 -9.09 1.36
C TRP A 162 -14.53 -8.75 2.83
N ASP A 163 -13.43 -9.29 3.36
CA ASP A 163 -13.04 -9.17 4.78
C ASP A 163 -11.96 -8.09 5.00
N ASP A 164 -11.48 -7.50 3.90
CA ASP A 164 -10.35 -6.57 3.80
C ASP A 164 -10.71 -5.30 3.00
N PHE A 165 -12.00 -4.95 2.95
CA PHE A 165 -12.48 -3.76 2.23
C PHE A 165 -12.21 -2.50 3.06
N GLY A 166 -11.66 -1.46 2.41
CA GLY A 166 -11.33 -0.19 3.04
C GLY A 166 -11.62 0.98 2.10
N ILE A 167 -11.73 2.18 2.68
CA ILE A 167 -11.80 3.47 1.99
C ILE A 167 -10.62 4.34 2.44
N ARG A 168 -10.42 5.50 1.82
CA ARG A 168 -9.44 6.50 2.27
C ARG A 168 -10.14 7.83 2.52
N PHE A 169 -10.12 8.28 3.77
CA PHE A 169 -10.53 9.64 4.10
C PHE A 169 -9.42 10.62 3.71
N THR A 170 -9.79 11.70 3.04
CA THR A 170 -8.86 12.75 2.58
C THR A 170 -9.48 14.13 2.77
N GLY A 171 -8.68 15.17 2.93
CA GLY A 171 -9.13 16.56 2.82
C GLY A 171 -9.63 16.86 1.39
N VAL A 172 -10.42 17.93 1.22
CA VAL A 172 -10.93 18.32 -0.11
C VAL A 172 -9.81 18.84 -1.03
N SER A 173 -8.71 19.33 -0.44
CA SER A 173 -7.52 19.85 -1.14
C SER A 173 -6.41 18.81 -1.36
N ASP A 174 -6.55 17.58 -0.84
CA ASP A 174 -5.45 16.61 -0.82
C ASP A 174 -5.13 16.05 -2.21
N GLY A 175 -3.84 16.00 -2.54
CA GLY A 175 -3.38 15.53 -3.85
C GLY A 175 -3.60 16.52 -5.00
N LEU A 176 -4.19 17.70 -4.77
CA LEU A 176 -4.34 18.75 -5.79
C LEU A 176 -3.03 19.50 -6.06
N GLU A 177 -2.21 19.70 -5.01
CA GLU A 177 -0.92 20.37 -5.10
C GLU A 177 0.24 19.37 -5.15
N ALA A 178 1.31 19.73 -5.87
CA ALA A 178 2.54 18.97 -5.89
C ALA A 178 3.24 19.02 -4.50
N PRO A 179 3.78 17.89 -4.01
CA PRO A 179 4.45 17.86 -2.71
C PRO A 179 5.67 18.78 -2.69
N ARG A 180 5.78 19.59 -1.64
CA ARG A 180 6.93 20.48 -1.37
C ARG A 180 7.14 20.61 0.13
N LEU A 181 8.42 20.57 0.54
CA LEU A 181 8.84 20.73 1.93
C LEU A 181 8.96 22.21 2.35
N ASP A 182 9.10 23.14 1.40
CA ASP A 182 9.20 24.57 1.70
C ASP A 182 7.87 25.11 2.28
N PRO A 183 7.86 25.72 3.48
CA PRO A 183 6.69 26.42 4.01
C PRO A 183 6.46 27.73 3.25
N ASN A 184 5.22 27.96 2.82
CA ASN A 184 4.82 29.22 2.20
C ASN A 184 4.23 30.13 3.30
N PRO A 185 4.67 31.39 3.46
CA PRO A 185 4.14 32.27 4.52
C PRO A 185 2.63 32.58 4.46
N SER A 186 1.95 32.17 3.39
CA SER A 186 0.50 32.24 3.23
C SER A 186 -0.22 30.91 3.44
N ASP A 187 0.46 29.87 3.93
CA ASP A 187 -0.18 28.63 4.38
C ASP A 187 -1.09 28.95 5.59
N LEU A 188 -2.37 28.62 5.50
CA LEU A 188 -3.29 28.71 6.64
C LEU A 188 -2.86 27.71 7.74
N PRO A 189 -3.17 27.98 9.02
CA PRO A 189 -2.83 27.09 10.14
C PRO A 189 -3.70 25.82 10.20
N GLU A 190 -3.66 25.01 9.14
CA GLU A 190 -3.98 23.59 9.23
C GLU A 190 -2.82 22.84 9.90
N TYR A 191 -3.14 21.93 10.82
CA TYR A 191 -2.20 21.09 11.56
C TYR A 191 -1.20 20.32 10.67
N ARG A 192 -1.57 19.97 9.42
CA ARG A 192 -0.66 19.46 8.38
C ARG A 192 -1.09 19.97 7.00
N PRO A 193 -0.32 20.80 6.27
CA PRO A 193 -0.70 21.29 4.95
C PRO A 193 -1.04 20.17 3.94
N ALA A 194 -2.07 20.38 3.12
CA ALA A 194 -2.55 19.39 2.14
C ALA A 194 -1.45 18.89 1.18
N ARG A 195 -0.46 19.73 0.83
CA ARG A 195 0.69 19.31 0.02
C ARG A 195 1.58 18.25 0.66
N LEU A 196 1.62 18.14 2.00
CA LEU A 196 2.36 17.07 2.67
C LEU A 196 1.63 15.74 2.53
N ARG A 197 0.29 15.75 2.55
CA ARG A 197 -0.60 14.60 2.33
C ARG A 197 -0.59 14.10 0.87
N THR A 198 -0.05 14.88 -0.07
CA THR A 198 0.25 14.42 -1.43
C THR A 198 1.50 13.53 -1.45
N GLY A 199 1.39 12.35 -2.07
CA GLY A 199 2.51 11.44 -2.34
C GLY A 199 3.09 11.57 -3.76
N GLY A 200 3.91 10.59 -4.15
CA GLY A 200 4.49 10.51 -5.50
C GLY A 200 5.84 11.22 -5.70
N ASP A 201 6.38 11.86 -4.66
CA ASP A 201 7.79 12.24 -4.59
C ASP A 201 8.63 11.01 -4.20
N VAL A 202 9.52 10.57 -5.09
CA VAL A 202 10.34 9.36 -4.90
C VAL A 202 11.54 9.62 -4.01
N GLU A 203 12.07 10.85 -3.97
CA GLU A 203 13.19 11.23 -3.08
C GLU A 203 12.71 11.20 -1.62
N GLN A 204 11.52 11.71 -1.34
CA GLN A 204 10.91 11.64 0.00
C GLN A 204 10.63 10.18 0.44
N ILE A 205 10.25 9.30 -0.49
CA ILE A 205 10.06 7.87 -0.18
C ILE A 205 11.40 7.21 0.17
N ASP A 206 12.47 7.54 -0.55
CA ASP A 206 13.82 7.03 -0.29
C ASP A 206 14.36 7.53 1.05
N GLU A 207 14.26 8.83 1.32
CA GLU A 207 14.69 9.45 2.58
C GLU A 207 13.96 8.84 3.79
N LEU A 208 12.64 8.67 3.70
CA LEU A 208 11.85 8.07 4.78
C LEU A 208 12.28 6.63 5.07
N VAL A 209 12.43 5.80 4.03
CA VAL A 209 12.85 4.41 4.18
C VAL A 209 14.29 4.32 4.70
N ALA A 210 15.17 5.25 4.31
CA ALA A 210 16.52 5.37 4.85
C ALA A 210 16.53 5.71 6.36
N ARG A 211 15.65 6.60 6.83
CA ARG A 211 15.51 6.91 8.28
C ARG A 211 15.03 5.67 9.07
N HIS A 212 14.01 4.96 8.58
CA HIS A 212 13.52 3.71 9.17
C HIS A 212 14.62 2.63 9.23
N LEU A 213 15.37 2.46 8.14
CA LEU A 213 16.51 1.54 8.06
C LEU A 213 17.61 1.87 9.06
N LYS A 214 18.01 3.15 9.14
CA LYS A 214 19.05 3.62 10.06
C LYS A 214 18.65 3.41 11.52
N TYR A 215 17.43 3.79 11.89
CA TYR A 215 16.91 3.56 13.24
C TYR A 215 17.00 2.08 13.63
N ALA A 216 16.62 1.16 12.73
CA ALA A 216 16.69 -0.28 12.98
C ALA A 216 18.12 -0.84 13.00
N GLN A 217 19.10 -0.15 12.41
CA GLN A 217 20.53 -0.49 12.53
C GLN A 217 21.12 -0.03 13.88
N ASP A 218 20.70 1.14 14.38
CA ASP A 218 21.19 1.72 15.63
C ASP A 218 20.58 1.05 16.89
N GLN A 219 19.38 0.45 16.77
CA GLN A 219 18.73 -0.35 17.82
C GLN A 219 19.47 -1.68 18.08
N PRO A 220 19.73 -2.08 19.34
CA PRO A 220 20.28 -3.42 19.63
C PRO A 220 19.29 -4.52 19.18
N PRO A 221 19.77 -5.71 18.76
CA PRO A 221 18.89 -6.81 18.36
C PRO A 221 18.12 -7.35 19.57
N ALA A 222 16.88 -6.88 19.73
CA ALA A 222 15.94 -7.43 20.69
C ALA A 222 15.53 -8.86 20.30
N GLY A 223 15.01 -9.63 21.27
CA GLY A 223 14.33 -10.89 20.95
C GLY A 223 13.16 -10.62 19.98
N ASP A 224 13.11 -11.39 18.89
CA ASP A 224 12.22 -11.20 17.74
C ASP A 224 12.45 -9.92 16.88
N ASP A 225 13.68 -9.38 16.85
CA ASP A 225 14.12 -8.48 15.76
C ASP A 225 14.00 -9.17 14.38
N TYR A 226 13.59 -8.42 13.36
CA TYR A 226 13.51 -8.85 11.96
C TYR A 226 14.84 -9.48 11.47
N PHE A 227 15.97 -8.97 11.96
CA PHE A 227 17.31 -9.48 11.63
C PHE A 227 17.71 -10.75 12.41
N SER A 228 17.02 -11.11 13.50
CA SER A 228 17.37 -12.25 14.38
C SER A 228 16.36 -13.40 14.41
N GLY A 229 15.20 -13.25 13.76
CA GLY A 229 14.14 -14.27 13.76
C GLY A 229 14.62 -15.65 13.27
N PRO A 230 14.18 -16.76 13.88
CA PRO A 230 14.72 -18.10 13.61
C PRO A 230 14.54 -18.52 12.14
N GLU A 231 15.51 -19.28 11.60
CA GLU A 231 15.71 -19.65 10.18
C GLU A 231 14.61 -20.52 9.51
N THR A 232 13.34 -20.14 9.69
CA THR A 232 12.17 -20.63 8.96
C THR A 232 12.19 -20.08 7.54
N LYS A 233 13.15 -20.57 6.73
CA LYS A 233 13.42 -20.29 5.30
C LYS A 233 12.34 -19.41 4.67
N PRO A 234 12.52 -18.08 4.66
CA PRO A 234 11.41 -17.15 4.40
C PRO A 234 10.77 -17.45 3.04
N HIS A 235 9.43 -17.49 3.02
CA HIS A 235 8.70 -17.90 1.84
C HIS A 235 9.06 -16.98 0.65
N PRO A 236 9.33 -17.50 -0.56
CA PRO A 236 9.82 -16.71 -1.70
C PRO A 236 8.93 -15.53 -2.15
N SER A 237 7.68 -15.43 -1.69
CA SER A 237 6.79 -14.29 -1.91
C SER A 237 6.79 -13.23 -0.80
N ARG A 238 7.35 -13.51 0.39
CA ARG A 238 7.36 -12.56 1.53
C ARG A 238 8.12 -11.28 1.16
N LEU A 239 7.63 -10.15 1.64
CA LEU A 239 8.33 -8.87 1.51
C LEU A 239 9.30 -8.67 2.69
N THR A 240 10.27 -7.77 2.54
CA THR A 240 11.06 -7.27 3.68
C THR A 240 10.33 -6.05 4.24
N PRO A 241 10.29 -5.80 5.57
CA PRO A 241 9.46 -4.71 6.12
C PRO A 241 9.77 -3.33 5.53
N PHE A 242 11.05 -3.05 5.27
CA PHE A 242 11.50 -1.81 4.61
C PHE A 242 11.06 -1.72 3.15
N TYR A 243 10.99 -2.84 2.42
CA TYR A 243 10.40 -2.85 1.09
C TYR A 243 8.87 -2.74 1.12
N THR A 244 8.20 -3.35 2.11
CA THR A 244 6.75 -3.16 2.35
C THR A 244 6.45 -1.69 2.66
N LEU A 245 7.30 -1.00 3.44
CA LEU A 245 7.22 0.43 3.67
C LEU A 245 7.41 1.22 2.36
N TYR A 246 8.45 0.91 1.58
CA TYR A 246 8.70 1.56 0.28
C TYR A 246 7.47 1.41 -0.66
N LEU A 247 6.91 0.20 -0.80
CA LEU A 247 5.70 -0.07 -1.56
C LEU A 247 4.49 0.72 -1.03
N ARG A 248 4.27 0.70 0.28
CA ARG A 248 3.14 1.38 0.93
C ARG A 248 3.23 2.89 0.71
N ARG A 249 4.41 3.49 0.85
CA ARG A 249 4.64 4.94 0.66
C ARG A 249 4.60 5.37 -0.80
N LEU A 250 5.08 4.55 -1.74
CA LEU A 250 4.89 4.75 -3.19
C LEU A 250 3.40 4.80 -3.62
N LEU A 251 2.55 4.11 -2.87
CA LEU A 251 1.12 3.94 -3.15
C LEU A 251 0.21 4.73 -2.18
N SER A 252 0.78 5.51 -1.27
CA SER A 252 0.04 6.39 -0.36
C SER A 252 -0.03 7.81 -0.88
N GLY A 253 -1.10 8.54 -0.56
CA GLY A 253 -1.27 9.94 -0.98
C GLY A 253 -1.32 10.19 -2.49
N ILE A 254 -1.58 9.17 -3.34
CA ILE A 254 -1.48 9.24 -4.81
C ILE A 254 -2.11 10.56 -5.33
N PRO A 255 -1.39 11.37 -6.13
CA PRO A 255 -1.89 12.67 -6.59
C PRO A 255 -3.23 12.60 -7.33
N VAL A 256 -4.00 13.67 -7.26
CA VAL A 256 -5.20 13.88 -8.09
C VAL A 256 -4.75 14.29 -9.48
N THR A 257 -5.27 13.64 -10.53
CA THR A 257 -4.85 13.88 -11.91
C THR A 257 -6.01 13.68 -12.89
N SER A 258 -5.84 14.13 -14.13
CA SER A 258 -6.84 13.95 -15.20
C SER A 258 -6.93 12.51 -15.73
N HIS A 259 -5.84 11.73 -15.67
CA HIS A 259 -5.70 10.48 -16.42
C HIS A 259 -6.25 9.20 -15.75
N GLU A 260 -6.56 9.28 -14.45
CA GLU A 260 -7.11 8.19 -13.64
C GLU A 260 -8.00 8.78 -12.52
N THR A 261 -9.01 8.03 -12.09
CA THR A 261 -10.01 8.50 -11.11
C THR A 261 -9.94 7.80 -9.76
N PHE A 262 -8.94 6.97 -9.48
CA PHE A 262 -8.71 6.39 -8.13
C PHE A 262 -8.50 7.48 -7.07
N SER A 263 -7.88 8.59 -7.46
CA SER A 263 -7.66 9.75 -6.60
C SER A 263 -8.85 10.70 -6.54
N HIS A 264 -9.93 10.47 -7.30
CA HIS A 264 -11.12 11.33 -7.29
C HIS A 264 -12.07 10.88 -6.16
N PRO A 265 -12.78 11.79 -5.49
CA PRO A 265 -13.74 11.42 -4.46
C PRO A 265 -14.91 10.62 -5.05
N VAL A 266 -15.21 9.46 -4.45
CA VAL A 266 -16.47 8.73 -4.70
C VAL A 266 -17.60 9.24 -3.81
N ALA A 267 -17.24 9.86 -2.68
CA ALA A 267 -18.14 10.55 -1.77
C ALA A 267 -17.45 11.73 -1.06
N LEU A 268 -18.25 12.60 -0.45
CA LEU A 268 -17.85 13.69 0.44
C LEU A 268 -18.68 13.60 1.73
N VAL A 269 -18.00 13.49 2.87
CA VAL A 269 -18.58 13.74 4.20
C VAL A 269 -18.66 15.25 4.41
N ILE A 270 -19.85 15.75 4.72
CA ILE A 270 -20.09 17.13 5.18
C ILE A 270 -20.54 17.05 6.64
N ALA A 271 -19.69 17.50 7.56
CA ALA A 271 -19.91 17.36 9.00
C ALA A 271 -20.16 18.68 9.72
N ILE A 272 -20.99 18.65 10.76
CA ILE A 272 -21.35 19.81 11.58
C ILE A 272 -21.60 19.41 13.04
N SER A 273 -21.36 20.32 14.00
CA SER A 273 -21.67 20.08 15.41
C SER A 273 -23.16 20.33 15.73
N SER A 274 -23.71 19.61 16.71
CA SER A 274 -25.00 19.95 17.35
C SER A 274 -24.98 21.30 18.08
N ARG A 275 -23.79 21.83 18.39
CA ARG A 275 -23.59 23.16 18.98
C ARG A 275 -23.85 24.32 17.99
N ASN A 276 -23.99 24.05 16.70
CA ASN A 276 -24.16 25.08 15.68
C ASN A 276 -25.50 25.84 15.85
N PRO A 277 -25.54 27.18 15.75
CA PRO A 277 -26.78 27.95 15.88
C PRO A 277 -27.70 27.90 14.65
N ALA A 278 -27.18 27.56 13.46
CA ALA A 278 -27.94 27.55 12.20
C ALA A 278 -27.56 26.36 11.28
N PRO A 279 -27.61 25.11 11.78
CA PRO A 279 -26.92 23.96 11.18
C PRO A 279 -27.38 23.63 9.75
N ILE A 280 -28.65 23.83 9.42
CA ILE A 280 -29.18 23.53 8.07
C ILE A 280 -28.69 24.54 7.04
N ASP A 281 -28.48 25.80 7.44
CA ASP A 281 -27.96 26.84 6.55
C ASP A 281 -26.44 26.76 6.42
N GLU A 282 -25.72 26.39 7.48
CA GLU A 282 -24.30 26.10 7.37
C GLU A 282 -24.01 24.86 6.50
N LEU A 283 -24.80 23.78 6.62
CA LEU A 283 -24.70 22.64 5.70
C LEU A 283 -24.99 23.02 4.23
N ARG A 284 -25.85 24.01 3.97
CA ARG A 284 -26.06 24.59 2.62
C ARG A 284 -24.84 25.39 2.16
N THR A 285 -24.22 26.17 3.05
CA THR A 285 -22.97 26.92 2.79
C THR A 285 -21.82 25.96 2.44
N LEU A 286 -21.59 24.93 3.25
CA LEU A 286 -20.57 23.89 2.98
C LEU A 286 -20.83 23.17 1.65
N TYR A 287 -22.09 22.82 1.34
CA TYR A 287 -22.47 22.25 0.04
C TYR A 287 -22.12 23.20 -1.12
N ALA A 288 -22.46 24.49 -1.01
CA ALA A 288 -22.18 25.49 -2.04
C ALA A 288 -20.66 25.71 -2.22
N ASN A 289 -19.90 25.69 -1.11
CA ASN A 289 -18.45 25.80 -1.12
C ASN A 289 -17.77 24.58 -1.77
N SER A 290 -18.28 23.37 -1.53
CA SER A 290 -17.83 22.13 -2.19
C SER A 290 -18.21 22.04 -3.66
N ASN A 291 -19.36 22.61 -4.06
CA ASN A 291 -19.90 22.44 -5.41
C ASN A 291 -19.43 23.53 -6.39
N THR A 292 -19.34 24.77 -5.91
CA THR A 292 -19.16 25.97 -6.74
C THR A 292 -18.18 27.00 -6.17
N GLY A 293 -17.93 26.97 -4.85
CA GLY A 293 -17.04 27.90 -4.17
C GLY A 293 -15.59 27.39 -4.02
N GLN A 294 -14.98 27.69 -2.87
CA GLN A 294 -13.54 27.53 -2.63
C GLN A 294 -13.03 26.07 -2.69
N HIS A 295 -13.88 25.10 -2.35
CA HIS A 295 -13.54 23.67 -2.34
C HIS A 295 -14.06 22.94 -3.59
N LYS A 296 -14.37 23.66 -4.66
CA LYS A 296 -14.77 23.09 -5.95
C LYS A 296 -13.62 22.25 -6.54
N PRO A 297 -13.87 20.99 -6.96
CA PRO A 297 -12.83 20.14 -7.51
C PRO A 297 -12.36 20.60 -8.92
N PRO A 298 -11.17 20.18 -9.38
CA PRO A 298 -10.63 20.54 -10.70
C PRO A 298 -11.57 20.21 -11.87
N PRO A 299 -11.47 20.92 -13.02
CA PRO A 299 -12.42 20.77 -14.13
C PRO A 299 -12.40 19.40 -14.85
N TYR A 300 -11.41 18.56 -14.55
CA TYR A 300 -11.32 17.17 -15.02
C TYR A 300 -11.84 16.13 -14.00
N VAL A 301 -12.25 16.58 -12.80
CA VAL A 301 -12.87 15.73 -11.77
C VAL A 301 -14.39 15.86 -11.88
N ASN A 302 -15.09 14.74 -11.90
CA ASN A 302 -16.55 14.72 -11.93
C ASN A 302 -17.12 15.07 -10.55
N ASN A 303 -17.83 16.20 -10.44
CA ASN A 303 -18.39 16.77 -9.19
C ASN A 303 -19.70 16.05 -8.73
N GLU A 304 -20.21 15.11 -9.53
CA GLU A 304 -21.35 14.27 -9.20
C GLU A 304 -20.86 13.02 -8.45
N PHE A 305 -20.60 13.23 -7.16
CA PHE A 305 -20.31 12.20 -6.16
C PHE A 305 -21.30 12.28 -4.99
N LEU A 306 -21.42 11.17 -4.25
CA LEU A 306 -22.27 11.05 -3.08
C LEU A 306 -21.90 12.13 -2.04
N ARG A 307 -22.89 12.83 -1.50
CA ARG A 307 -22.70 13.74 -0.36
C ARG A 307 -23.41 13.14 0.84
N TYR A 308 -22.69 12.99 1.94
CA TYR A 308 -23.13 12.27 3.13
C TYR A 308 -22.97 13.18 4.35
N TYR A 309 -24.08 13.46 5.04
CA TYR A 309 -24.13 14.51 6.07
C TYR A 309 -23.97 13.91 7.47
N VAL A 310 -23.08 14.46 8.28
CA VAL A 310 -22.83 13.97 9.64
C VAL A 310 -23.14 15.06 10.65
N LEU A 311 -24.13 14.83 11.51
CA LEU A 311 -24.32 15.62 12.71
C LEU A 311 -23.46 14.99 13.82
N ILE A 312 -22.47 15.72 14.31
CA ILE A 312 -21.69 15.31 15.48
C ILE A 312 -22.41 15.81 16.74
N HIS A 313 -22.92 14.86 17.52
CA HIS A 313 -23.50 15.10 18.83
C HIS A 313 -22.42 15.03 19.91
N ASP A 314 -22.34 16.08 20.73
CA ASP A 314 -21.54 16.10 21.95
C ASP A 314 -22.29 15.42 23.11
N GLU A 315 -21.85 14.20 23.43
CA GLU A 315 -22.43 13.36 24.49
C GLU A 315 -22.22 13.95 25.90
N ASP A 316 -21.25 14.84 26.10
CA ASP A 316 -20.91 15.40 27.42
C ASP A 316 -21.73 16.66 27.78
N HIS A 317 -22.17 17.45 26.79
CA HIS A 317 -22.81 18.76 27.02
C HIS A 317 -24.16 18.98 26.31
N ASP A 318 -24.45 18.31 25.19
CA ASP A 318 -25.65 18.59 24.40
C ASP A 318 -26.84 17.68 24.76
N ASP A 319 -28.04 18.12 24.39
CA ASP A 319 -29.27 17.33 24.56
C ASP A 319 -29.47 16.40 23.35
N ILE A 320 -29.33 15.09 23.57
CA ILE A 320 -29.56 14.03 22.57
C ILE A 320 -30.97 14.11 21.95
N THR A 321 -31.97 14.60 22.69
CA THR A 321 -33.35 14.78 22.19
C THR A 321 -33.42 15.87 21.13
N LYS A 322 -32.78 17.02 21.39
CA LYS A 322 -32.67 18.12 20.42
C LYS A 322 -31.84 17.69 19.21
N SER A 323 -30.73 17.01 19.44
CA SER A 323 -29.83 16.51 18.39
C SER A 323 -30.51 15.48 17.50
N THR A 324 -31.35 14.61 18.07
CA THR A 324 -32.18 13.65 17.32
C THR A 324 -33.27 14.36 16.51
N ALA A 325 -33.93 15.38 17.07
CA ALA A 325 -34.92 16.17 16.33
C ALA A 325 -34.30 16.94 15.15
N LEU A 326 -33.11 17.54 15.35
CA LEU A 326 -32.32 18.18 14.30
C LEU A 326 -31.88 17.17 13.23
N TYR A 327 -31.43 15.97 13.62
CA TYR A 327 -31.06 14.90 12.70
C TYR A 327 -32.23 14.47 11.81
N GLU A 328 -33.44 14.31 12.37
CA GLU A 328 -34.65 14.06 11.60
C GLU A 328 -35.07 15.25 10.71
N GLN A 329 -34.75 16.49 11.10
CA GLN A 329 -34.92 17.66 10.23
C GLN A 329 -33.89 17.66 9.08
N MET A 330 -32.64 17.28 9.32
CA MET A 330 -31.60 17.13 8.29
C MET A 330 -32.00 16.08 7.26
N LYS A 331 -32.47 14.89 7.67
CA LYS A 331 -32.96 13.85 6.75
C LYS A 331 -34.05 14.35 5.79
N ARG A 332 -34.93 15.22 6.27
CA ARG A 332 -36.02 15.82 5.45
C ARG A 332 -35.51 16.84 4.43
N HIS A 333 -34.37 17.49 4.68
CA HIS A 333 -33.77 18.49 3.77
C HIS A 333 -32.73 17.90 2.82
N PHE A 334 -31.94 16.92 3.27
CA PHE A 334 -30.76 16.40 2.57
C PHE A 334 -30.89 14.92 2.15
N GLY A 335 -31.95 14.23 2.58
CA GLY A 335 -32.22 12.84 2.24
C GLY A 335 -31.62 11.82 3.21
N LEU A 336 -31.66 10.54 2.82
CA LEU A 336 -31.31 9.42 3.70
C LEU A 336 -29.79 9.21 3.90
N HIS A 337 -28.94 9.94 3.18
CA HIS A 337 -27.49 9.88 3.31
C HIS A 337 -27.00 10.79 4.46
N CYS A 338 -27.49 10.52 5.67
CA CYS A 338 -27.13 11.25 6.88
C CYS A 338 -26.75 10.27 8.01
N HIS A 339 -25.92 10.70 8.97
CA HIS A 339 -25.65 10.00 10.22
C HIS A 339 -25.64 10.94 11.44
N LEU A 340 -25.92 10.39 12.63
CA LEU A 340 -25.79 11.06 13.93
C LEU A 340 -24.61 10.43 14.69
N LEU A 341 -23.42 11.01 14.54
CA LEU A 341 -22.21 10.53 15.17
C LEU A 341 -22.13 11.09 16.59
N ARG A 342 -22.25 10.23 17.60
CA ARG A 342 -22.16 10.61 19.02
C ARG A 342 -20.71 10.46 19.46
N LEU A 343 -20.12 11.52 20.01
CA LEU A 343 -18.76 11.56 20.54
C LEU A 343 -18.76 12.28 21.90
N ARG A 344 -17.92 11.85 22.83
CA ARG A 344 -17.51 12.72 23.95
C ARG A 344 -16.67 13.89 23.42
N SER A 345 -16.89 15.11 23.91
CA SER A 345 -16.06 16.28 23.61
C SER A 345 -14.89 16.46 24.58
N ASN A 346 -14.96 15.84 25.77
CA ASN A 346 -13.84 15.80 26.70
C ASN A 346 -12.60 15.12 26.08
N GLU A 347 -11.43 15.70 26.36
CA GLU A 347 -10.12 15.06 26.13
C GLU A 347 -10.07 13.72 26.90
N CYS A 348 -9.52 12.69 26.26
CA CYS A 348 -9.37 11.37 26.87
C CYS A 348 -7.93 11.22 27.35
N LEU A 349 -7.75 10.93 28.64
CA LEU A 349 -6.45 10.73 29.25
C LEU A 349 -6.08 9.24 29.30
N PRO A 350 -4.79 8.88 29.28
CA PRO A 350 -4.33 7.49 29.43
C PRO A 350 -4.69 6.83 30.78
N SER A 351 -5.26 7.60 31.71
CA SER A 351 -5.73 7.18 33.02
C SER A 351 -7.21 6.78 33.07
N ASP A 352 -7.98 7.07 32.00
CA ASP A 352 -9.43 6.89 32.03
C ASP A 352 -9.81 5.43 31.73
N ASP A 353 -10.81 4.89 32.44
CA ASP A 353 -11.17 3.46 32.42
C ASP A 353 -11.54 2.89 31.03
N ASP A 354 -12.02 3.75 30.10
CA ASP A 354 -12.35 3.40 28.71
C ASP A 354 -11.32 3.95 27.67
N SER A 355 -10.12 4.34 28.09
CA SER A 355 -9.16 5.01 27.21
C SER A 355 -8.46 4.06 26.22
N MET A 356 -8.32 4.50 24.97
CA MET A 356 -7.48 3.83 23.97
C MET A 356 -6.69 4.84 23.13
N ARG A 357 -5.48 4.47 22.68
CA ARG A 357 -4.74 5.28 21.71
C ARG A 357 -5.50 5.38 20.38
N LEU A 358 -5.53 6.56 19.77
CA LEU A 358 -5.99 6.72 18.39
C LEU A 358 -5.13 5.81 17.49
N PRO A 359 -5.73 4.90 16.69
CA PRO A 359 -4.93 4.01 15.84
C PRO A 359 -4.14 4.79 14.79
N THR A 360 -2.89 4.40 14.53
CA THR A 360 -2.08 5.05 13.48
C THR A 360 -2.66 4.76 12.10
N CYS A 361 -2.74 5.79 11.25
CA CYS A 361 -3.06 5.64 9.83
C CYS A 361 -1.88 4.94 9.11
N GLU A 362 -2.11 3.78 8.49
CA GLU A 362 -1.07 3.08 7.72
C GLU A 362 -0.70 3.86 6.44
N TRP A 363 -1.67 4.52 5.80
CA TRP A 363 -1.56 5.09 4.44
C TRP A 363 -1.20 6.58 4.41
N LEU A 364 -0.29 7.00 5.31
CA LEU A 364 0.41 8.30 5.24
C LEU A 364 1.26 8.42 3.96
N SER A 365 1.34 9.60 3.37
CA SER A 365 2.36 9.93 2.36
C SER A 365 3.75 10.01 3.01
N ALA A 366 4.81 9.96 2.19
CA ALA A 366 6.17 10.08 2.71
C ALA A 366 6.45 11.45 3.35
N GLY A 367 6.02 12.55 2.72
CA GLY A 367 6.18 13.91 3.27
C GLY A 367 5.41 14.18 4.56
N GLU A 368 4.27 13.50 4.77
CA GLU A 368 3.51 13.59 6.01
C GLU A 368 4.24 12.91 7.17
N GLU A 369 4.77 11.71 6.95
CA GLU A 369 5.52 10.99 7.98
C GLU A 369 6.91 11.62 8.23
N LEU A 370 7.61 12.10 7.20
CA LEU A 370 8.85 12.88 7.36
C LEU A 370 8.62 14.17 8.16
N GLY A 371 7.49 14.85 7.94
CA GLY A 371 7.08 16.02 8.71
C GLY A 371 6.76 15.69 10.17
N GLU A 372 6.16 14.53 10.43
CA GLU A 372 5.90 14.06 11.79
C GLU A 372 7.18 13.65 12.52
N ILE A 373 8.08 12.91 11.85
CA ILE A 373 9.41 12.57 12.39
C ILE A 373 10.17 13.85 12.74
N ALA A 374 10.25 14.82 11.83
CA ALA A 374 10.95 16.09 12.09
C ALA A 374 10.32 16.89 13.24
N THR A 375 8.99 16.89 13.37
CA THR A 375 8.28 17.50 14.51
C THR A 375 8.66 16.81 15.83
N ARG A 376 8.59 15.48 15.90
CA ARG A 376 8.94 14.69 17.10
C ARG A 376 10.45 14.77 17.44
N GLU A 377 11.32 14.84 16.44
CA GLU A 377 12.77 15.08 16.60
C GLU A 377 13.09 16.49 17.15
N SER A 378 12.22 17.48 16.89
CA SER A 378 12.36 18.86 17.40
C SER A 378 11.68 19.14 18.74
N SER A 379 10.92 18.17 19.26
CA SER A 379 10.27 18.25 20.58
C SER A 379 11.28 18.10 21.71
N GLU A 380 11.18 18.95 22.74
CA GLU A 380 11.89 18.76 24.02
C GLU A 380 11.18 17.74 24.93
N VAL A 381 9.90 17.44 24.66
CA VAL A 381 9.10 16.43 25.36
C VAL A 381 9.36 15.05 24.75
N ASP A 382 9.72 14.08 25.59
CA ASP A 382 10.07 12.69 25.22
C ASP A 382 8.82 11.78 25.10
N ASP A 383 7.68 12.20 25.66
CA ASP A 383 6.40 11.49 25.63
C ASP A 383 5.82 11.39 24.21
N ASP A 384 5.13 10.29 23.92
CA ASP A 384 4.51 10.02 22.62
C ASP A 384 3.26 10.90 22.41
N PRO A 385 3.26 11.88 21.47
CA PRO A 385 2.15 12.82 21.27
C PRO A 385 0.93 12.21 20.56
N THR A 386 0.88 10.89 20.40
CA THR A 386 -0.27 10.20 19.79
C THR A 386 -1.50 10.33 20.69
N PRO A 387 -2.58 11.00 20.25
CA PRO A 387 -3.72 11.30 21.11
C PRO A 387 -4.49 10.04 21.52
N TYR A 388 -5.18 10.12 22.65
CA TYR A 388 -6.07 9.09 23.15
C TYR A 388 -7.54 9.47 22.85
N ILE A 389 -8.39 8.45 22.72
CA ILE A 389 -9.84 8.56 22.50
C ILE A 389 -10.54 7.52 23.37
N PHE A 390 -11.81 7.75 23.71
CA PHE A 390 -12.58 6.74 24.43
C PHE A 390 -12.99 5.60 23.49
N GLU A 391 -13.03 4.36 23.99
CA GLU A 391 -13.50 3.22 23.18
C GLU A 391 -14.97 3.40 22.74
N SER A 392 -15.78 4.13 23.51
CA SER A 392 -17.14 4.57 23.12
C SER A 392 -17.14 5.31 21.78
N ASP A 393 -16.21 6.24 21.60
CA ASP A 393 -16.09 7.07 20.41
C ASP A 393 -15.55 6.22 19.25
N ALA A 394 -14.54 5.39 19.51
CA ALA A 394 -13.99 4.45 18.55
C ALA A 394 -15.01 3.40 18.08
N ALA A 395 -15.97 3.02 18.91
CA ALA A 395 -17.10 2.16 18.53
C ALA A 395 -18.12 2.91 17.67
N ALA A 396 -18.49 4.14 18.06
CA ALA A 396 -19.40 4.99 17.29
C ALA A 396 -18.86 5.29 15.87
N ILE A 397 -17.58 5.62 15.75
CA ILE A 397 -16.92 5.87 14.46
C ILE A 397 -16.88 4.59 13.62
N ARG A 398 -16.56 3.43 14.21
CA ARG A 398 -16.58 2.13 13.50
C ARG A 398 -17.99 1.78 12.99
N ALA A 399 -19.04 2.12 13.74
CA ALA A 399 -20.43 1.97 13.30
C ALA A 399 -20.76 2.94 12.13
N PHE A 400 -20.47 4.23 12.27
CA PHE A 400 -20.65 5.25 11.23
C PHE A 400 -19.97 4.88 9.91
N VAL A 401 -18.66 4.58 9.93
CA VAL A 401 -17.91 4.25 8.71
C VAL A 401 -18.48 3.00 8.04
N ARG A 402 -18.85 1.98 8.82
CA ARG A 402 -19.49 0.77 8.31
C ARG A 402 -20.85 1.05 7.68
N GLU A 403 -21.69 1.87 8.31
CA GLU A 403 -23.00 2.26 7.79
C GLU A 403 -22.87 3.03 6.47
N MET A 404 -22.05 4.09 6.47
CA MET A 404 -21.77 4.91 5.28
C MET A 404 -21.27 4.05 4.11
N VAL A 405 -20.30 3.16 4.35
CA VAL A 405 -19.74 2.30 3.30
C VAL A 405 -20.75 1.28 2.78
N THR A 406 -21.41 0.53 3.67
CA THR A 406 -22.27 -0.61 3.28
C THR A 406 -23.65 -0.20 2.78
N GLN A 407 -24.19 0.94 3.21
CA GLN A 407 -25.52 1.41 2.82
C GLN A 407 -25.50 2.50 1.72
N SER A 408 -24.42 3.29 1.63
CA SER A 408 -24.38 4.45 0.73
C SER A 408 -23.25 4.40 -0.31
N VAL A 409 -21.99 4.24 0.11
CA VAL A 409 -20.83 4.32 -0.82
C VAL A 409 -20.82 3.14 -1.79
N VAL A 410 -20.77 1.90 -1.31
CA VAL A 410 -20.72 0.71 -2.18
C VAL A 410 -21.98 0.59 -3.05
N PRO A 411 -23.22 0.68 -2.52
CA PRO A 411 -24.42 0.64 -3.36
C PRO A 411 -24.54 1.82 -4.34
N GLY A 412 -23.95 2.97 -4.04
CA GLY A 412 -23.83 4.11 -4.95
C GLY A 412 -22.86 3.83 -6.10
N MET A 413 -21.68 3.31 -5.79
CA MET A 413 -20.68 2.92 -6.79
C MET A 413 -21.18 1.77 -7.69
N GLU A 414 -21.86 0.77 -7.13
CA GLU A 414 -22.52 -0.31 -7.90
C GLU A 414 -23.54 0.25 -8.89
N ARG A 415 -24.44 1.13 -8.43
CA ARG A 415 -25.49 1.74 -9.25
C ARG A 415 -24.92 2.57 -10.40
N LEU A 416 -23.91 3.40 -10.13
CA LEU A 416 -23.22 4.20 -11.14
C LEU A 416 -22.46 3.32 -12.14
N SER A 417 -21.80 2.26 -11.66
CA SER A 417 -21.10 1.30 -12.53
C SER A 417 -22.07 0.58 -13.47
N ALA A 418 -23.23 0.15 -12.97
CA ALA A 418 -24.28 -0.46 -13.78
C ALA A 418 -24.84 0.52 -14.82
N LEU A 419 -25.09 1.78 -14.42
CA LEU A 419 -25.58 2.85 -15.29
C LEU A 419 -24.60 3.12 -16.44
N TRP A 420 -23.34 3.46 -16.15
CA TRP A 420 -22.34 3.77 -17.18
C TRP A 420 -22.01 2.56 -18.07
N ASN A 421 -22.04 1.35 -17.53
CA ASN A 421 -21.88 0.12 -18.31
C ASN A 421 -23.03 -0.08 -19.31
N ASN A 422 -24.27 0.16 -18.87
CA ASN A 422 -25.46 0.03 -19.71
C ASN A 422 -25.58 1.17 -20.74
N GLU A 423 -25.27 2.40 -20.35
CA GLU A 423 -25.48 3.58 -21.19
C GLU A 423 -24.33 3.87 -22.15
N VAL A 424 -23.07 3.72 -21.72
CA VAL A 424 -21.89 4.12 -22.50
C VAL A 424 -21.13 2.90 -23.03
N ALA A 425 -20.76 1.97 -22.14
CA ALA A 425 -19.90 0.85 -22.52
C ALA A 425 -20.61 -0.16 -23.43
N SER A 426 -21.90 -0.44 -23.19
CA SER A 426 -22.70 -1.35 -24.04
C SER A 426 -22.78 -0.85 -25.49
N ARG A 427 -22.94 0.47 -25.70
CA ARG A 427 -23.04 1.07 -27.04
C ARG A 427 -21.74 0.89 -27.82
N ARG A 428 -20.58 1.18 -27.20
CA ARG A 428 -19.27 0.99 -27.85
C ARG A 428 -18.98 -0.48 -28.15
N ARG A 429 -19.22 -1.38 -27.19
CA ARG A 429 -19.05 -2.84 -27.39
C ARG A 429 -20.00 -3.38 -28.48
N GLY A 430 -21.24 -2.91 -28.53
CA GLY A 430 -22.25 -3.33 -29.51
C GLY A 430 -21.96 -2.89 -30.95
N ILE A 431 -21.39 -1.69 -31.13
CA ILE A 431 -20.98 -1.18 -32.45
C ILE A 431 -19.73 -1.92 -32.95
N ALA A 432 -18.70 -2.07 -32.11
CA ALA A 432 -17.51 -2.86 -32.44
C ALA A 432 -17.83 -4.33 -32.75
N GLY A 433 -18.79 -4.93 -32.01
CA GLY A 433 -19.19 -6.32 -32.18
C GLY A 433 -19.86 -6.66 -33.52
N LYS A 434 -20.45 -5.69 -34.23
CA LYS A 434 -21.21 -5.95 -35.47
C LYS A 434 -20.39 -5.81 -36.77
N ILE A 435 -19.12 -5.45 -36.69
CA ILE A 435 -18.19 -5.42 -37.83
C ILE A 435 -16.90 -6.26 -37.57
N GLY A 436 -16.73 -6.79 -36.36
CA GLY A 436 -15.48 -7.43 -35.89
C GLY A 436 -15.30 -8.93 -36.17
N LEU A 437 -16.14 -9.57 -37.00
CA LEU A 437 -16.10 -11.03 -37.21
C LEU A 437 -14.91 -11.53 -38.06
N VAL A 438 -14.10 -10.63 -38.63
CA VAL A 438 -12.86 -10.96 -39.36
C VAL A 438 -11.67 -10.11 -38.86
N SER A 439 -11.36 -10.17 -37.55
CA SER A 439 -10.02 -9.83 -37.05
C SER A 439 -9.65 -10.61 -35.78
N LYS A 440 -9.41 -11.92 -35.94
CA LYS A 440 -8.74 -12.79 -34.94
C LYS A 440 -7.56 -13.57 -35.54
N ARG A 441 -6.76 -12.87 -36.36
CA ARG A 441 -5.35 -13.16 -36.74
C ARG A 441 -4.74 -11.85 -37.27
N PHE A 442 -3.42 -11.74 -37.21
CA PHE A 442 -2.57 -10.67 -37.77
C PHE A 442 -2.62 -9.28 -37.11
N THR A 443 -1.70 -9.07 -36.17
CA THR A 443 -1.04 -7.77 -35.93
C THR A 443 0.48 -7.98 -35.95
N PHE A 444 1.01 -8.25 -37.14
CA PHE A 444 2.45 -8.15 -37.45
C PHE A 444 2.61 -7.11 -38.55
N GLY A 445 3.55 -6.17 -38.39
CA GLY A 445 3.69 -5.02 -39.28
C GLY A 445 4.59 -5.29 -40.49
N PHE A 446 4.21 -4.73 -41.64
CA PHE A 446 5.12 -4.45 -42.76
C PHE A 446 4.79 -3.09 -43.35
N SER A 447 5.83 -2.37 -43.80
CA SER A 447 5.71 -1.02 -44.36
C SER A 447 5.25 -1.04 -45.82
N SER A 448 4.31 -0.17 -46.17
CA SER A 448 4.18 0.33 -47.55
C SER A 448 3.72 1.79 -47.56
N ARG A 449 3.90 2.48 -48.69
CA ARG A 449 3.68 3.93 -48.81
C ARG A 449 2.23 4.22 -49.17
N GLY A 450 1.57 5.09 -48.39
CA GLY A 450 0.25 5.64 -48.68
C GLY A 450 0.18 7.11 -48.29
N SER A 451 0.49 8.01 -49.23
CA SER A 451 0.43 9.45 -49.00
C SER A 451 -0.97 9.99 -49.24
N SER A 452 -1.77 10.14 -48.18
CA SER A 452 -3.02 10.90 -48.18
C SER A 452 -2.98 12.00 -47.13
N THR A 453 -2.68 13.22 -47.57
CA THR A 453 -2.81 14.45 -46.77
C THR A 453 -4.29 14.77 -46.53
N GLY A 454 -4.91 14.06 -45.60
CA GLY A 454 -6.27 14.34 -45.13
C GLY A 454 -6.25 15.30 -43.94
N ILE A 455 -6.29 16.62 -44.19
CA ILE A 455 -6.61 17.58 -43.13
C ILE A 455 -8.13 17.52 -42.90
N GLY A 456 -8.52 16.67 -41.96
CA GLY A 456 -9.85 16.64 -41.36
C GLY A 456 -9.65 16.45 -39.85
N GLY A 457 -10.14 17.39 -39.04
CA GLY A 457 -9.92 17.37 -37.60
C GLY A 457 -10.47 16.10 -36.98
N SER A 458 -9.66 15.40 -36.16
CA SER A 458 -10.22 14.39 -35.27
C SER A 458 -11.16 15.11 -34.31
N ASN A 459 -12.47 14.85 -34.40
CA ASN A 459 -13.48 15.45 -33.53
C ASN A 459 -13.48 14.73 -32.18
N SER A 460 -12.32 14.76 -31.53
CA SER A 460 -12.01 14.15 -30.25
C SER A 460 -12.54 14.99 -29.11
N ASN A 461 -12.91 14.31 -28.02
CA ASN A 461 -13.29 14.95 -26.76
C ASN A 461 -12.07 15.31 -25.88
N TYR A 462 -10.84 15.03 -26.34
CA TYR A 462 -9.61 15.35 -25.63
C TYR A 462 -9.19 16.81 -25.84
N ASP A 463 -9.16 17.61 -24.77
CA ASP A 463 -8.53 18.93 -24.82
C ASP A 463 -7.00 18.74 -24.72
N ALA A 464 -6.32 18.80 -25.87
CA ALA A 464 -4.87 18.66 -25.95
C ALA A 464 -4.09 19.88 -25.44
N LEU A 465 -4.74 21.03 -25.18
CA LEU A 465 -4.12 22.21 -24.56
C LEU A 465 -4.19 22.14 -23.03
N GLN A 466 -5.32 21.65 -22.49
CA GLN A 466 -5.53 21.50 -21.04
C GLN A 466 -5.08 20.12 -20.51
N GLY A 467 -4.89 19.14 -21.38
CA GLY A 467 -4.38 17.80 -21.04
C GLY A 467 -5.42 16.89 -20.36
N PHE A 468 -6.71 17.05 -20.70
CA PHE A 468 -7.77 16.24 -20.12
C PHE A 468 -9.01 16.07 -21.01
N TYR A 469 -9.83 15.06 -20.69
CA TYR A 469 -11.21 14.90 -21.17
C TYR A 469 -12.17 15.52 -20.15
N LYS A 470 -13.20 16.25 -20.60
CA LYS A 470 -14.21 16.79 -19.66
C LYS A 470 -14.99 15.66 -18.98
N PRO A 471 -15.48 15.83 -17.73
CA PRO A 471 -15.94 14.72 -16.89
C PRO A 471 -17.29 14.09 -17.30
N ASP A 472 -17.96 14.71 -18.28
CA ASP A 472 -19.20 14.30 -18.96
C ASP A 472 -18.95 13.51 -20.25
N THR A 473 -17.72 13.53 -20.77
CA THR A 473 -17.39 12.86 -22.04
C THR A 473 -17.42 11.34 -21.87
N PRO A 474 -17.81 10.57 -22.91
CA PRO A 474 -17.86 9.11 -22.81
C PRO A 474 -16.49 8.50 -22.50
N GLU A 475 -15.38 9.11 -22.92
CA GLU A 475 -14.01 8.70 -22.59
C GLU A 475 -13.69 8.86 -21.09
N ALA A 476 -14.14 9.94 -20.45
CA ALA A 476 -13.96 10.16 -19.02
C ALA A 476 -14.90 9.26 -18.18
N VAL A 477 -16.15 9.12 -18.61
CA VAL A 477 -17.14 8.24 -17.96
C VAL A 477 -16.70 6.77 -18.03
N LEU A 478 -16.13 6.32 -19.15
CA LEU A 478 -15.56 4.97 -19.27
C LEU A 478 -14.33 4.77 -18.37
N ARG A 479 -13.50 5.81 -18.14
CA ARG A 479 -12.41 5.73 -17.15
C ARG A 479 -12.94 5.59 -15.74
N LYS A 480 -13.89 6.44 -15.34
CA LYS A 480 -14.54 6.38 -14.02
C LYS A 480 -15.21 5.01 -13.79
N LEU A 481 -15.84 4.43 -14.82
CA LEU A 481 -16.38 3.07 -14.81
C LEU A 481 -15.31 1.99 -14.61
N ALA A 482 -14.19 2.05 -15.35
CA ALA A 482 -13.12 1.05 -15.24
C ALA A 482 -12.45 1.08 -13.86
N ASP A 483 -12.20 2.27 -13.34
CA ASP A 483 -11.60 2.50 -12.03
C ASP A 483 -12.58 2.11 -10.90
N TYR A 484 -13.87 2.43 -11.02
CA TYR A 484 -14.91 1.96 -10.09
C TYR A 484 -15.02 0.43 -10.10
N ALA A 485 -15.03 -0.21 -11.27
CA ALA A 485 -15.07 -1.67 -11.37
C ALA A 485 -13.84 -2.32 -10.72
N PHE A 486 -12.66 -1.71 -10.85
CA PHE A 486 -11.44 -2.15 -10.17
C PHE A 486 -11.55 -2.01 -8.63
N MET A 487 -12.03 -0.87 -8.13
CA MET A 487 -12.26 -0.62 -6.70
C MET A 487 -13.30 -1.58 -6.10
N LEU A 488 -14.35 -1.91 -6.86
CA LEU A 488 -15.38 -2.91 -6.51
C LEU A 488 -14.92 -4.37 -6.75
N ARG A 489 -13.67 -4.57 -7.19
CA ARG A 489 -13.03 -5.87 -7.46
C ARG A 489 -13.69 -6.70 -8.58
N ASP A 490 -14.50 -6.07 -9.44
CA ASP A 490 -14.91 -6.61 -10.75
C ASP A 490 -13.84 -6.34 -11.80
N PHE A 491 -12.75 -7.09 -11.69
CA PHE A 491 -11.63 -7.04 -12.63
C PHE A 491 -12.03 -7.44 -14.07
N LYS A 492 -13.16 -8.12 -14.27
CA LYS A 492 -13.63 -8.53 -15.60
C LYS A 492 -14.28 -7.35 -16.35
N LEU A 493 -15.14 -6.60 -15.67
CA LEU A 493 -15.65 -5.33 -16.21
C LEU A 493 -14.51 -4.32 -16.39
N ALA A 494 -13.63 -4.17 -15.40
CA ALA A 494 -12.50 -3.24 -15.46
C ALA A 494 -11.61 -3.52 -16.69
N GLN A 495 -11.13 -4.76 -16.87
CA GLN A 495 -10.30 -5.15 -18.02
C GLN A 495 -10.96 -4.78 -19.36
N SER A 496 -12.20 -5.25 -19.56
CA SER A 496 -12.95 -5.02 -20.81
C SER A 496 -13.40 -3.57 -21.03
N THR A 497 -13.04 -2.66 -20.12
CA THR A 497 -13.25 -1.21 -20.24
C THR A 497 -11.90 -0.52 -20.48
N TYR A 498 -10.80 -0.92 -19.81
CA TYR A 498 -9.46 -0.45 -20.16
C TYR A 498 -9.04 -0.85 -21.59
N ASP A 499 -9.34 -2.08 -22.03
CA ASP A 499 -9.00 -2.56 -23.39
C ASP A 499 -9.61 -1.65 -24.49
N LEU A 500 -10.80 -1.11 -24.23
CA LEU A 500 -11.48 -0.14 -25.11
C LEU A 500 -10.79 1.24 -25.05
N LEU A 501 -10.59 1.77 -23.84
CA LEU A 501 -9.92 3.06 -23.61
C LEU A 501 -8.49 3.10 -24.18
N CYS A 502 -7.74 2.01 -24.11
CA CYS A 502 -6.43 1.88 -24.74
C CYS A 502 -6.47 2.14 -26.25
N THR A 503 -7.57 1.82 -26.94
CA THR A 503 -7.73 2.12 -28.37
C THR A 503 -8.08 3.60 -28.58
N ASP A 504 -9.06 4.10 -27.84
CA ASP A 504 -9.56 5.48 -27.96
C ASP A 504 -8.45 6.51 -27.65
N TYR A 505 -7.78 6.38 -26.50
CA TYR A 505 -6.69 7.27 -26.08
C TYR A 505 -5.47 7.26 -27.01
N LYS A 506 -5.23 6.14 -27.71
CA LYS A 506 -4.15 6.04 -28.71
C LYS A 506 -4.47 6.84 -29.97
N ASN A 507 -5.72 6.76 -30.43
CA ASN A 507 -6.21 7.50 -31.59
C ASN A 507 -6.18 9.01 -31.33
N ASP A 508 -6.61 9.42 -30.14
CA ASP A 508 -6.59 10.81 -29.66
C ASP A 508 -5.18 11.35 -29.37
N LYS A 509 -4.16 10.48 -29.33
CA LYS A 509 -2.78 10.80 -28.91
C LYS A 509 -2.72 11.36 -27.47
N ALA A 510 -3.67 10.97 -26.63
CA ALA A 510 -3.77 11.35 -25.22
C ALA A 510 -2.77 10.52 -24.39
N TRP A 511 -1.46 10.70 -24.61
CA TRP A 511 -0.40 9.78 -24.17
C TRP A 511 -0.43 9.44 -22.68
N ARG A 512 -0.82 10.39 -21.82
CA ARG A 512 -0.92 10.15 -20.37
C ARG A 512 -2.12 9.26 -20.02
N HIS A 513 -3.28 9.50 -20.64
CA HIS A 513 -4.46 8.64 -20.52
C HIS A 513 -4.19 7.24 -21.10
N TYR A 514 -3.52 7.16 -22.26
CA TYR A 514 -3.09 5.90 -22.87
C TYR A 514 -2.16 5.12 -21.94
N ALA A 515 -1.16 5.77 -21.33
CA ALA A 515 -0.25 5.13 -20.38
C ALA A 515 -1.00 4.51 -19.19
N GLY A 516 -1.86 5.28 -18.52
CA GLY A 516 -2.62 4.83 -17.35
C GLY A 516 -3.71 3.80 -17.68
N ALA A 517 -4.20 3.74 -18.91
CA ALA A 517 -5.09 2.66 -19.34
C ALA A 517 -4.33 1.35 -19.56
N ASN A 518 -3.12 1.40 -20.12
CA ASN A 518 -2.27 0.21 -20.30
C ASN A 518 -1.72 -0.30 -18.95
N GLU A 519 -1.33 0.60 -18.03
CA GLU A 519 -0.92 0.24 -16.66
C GLU A 519 -2.03 -0.54 -15.95
N MET A 520 -3.25 0.01 -15.88
CA MET A 520 -4.34 -0.67 -15.20
C MET A 520 -4.85 -1.90 -15.96
N ALA A 521 -4.79 -1.94 -17.29
CA ALA A 521 -5.06 -3.17 -18.05
C ALA A 521 -4.07 -4.28 -17.69
N ALA A 522 -2.78 -3.97 -17.50
CA ALA A 522 -1.78 -4.95 -17.08
C ALA A 522 -2.00 -5.41 -15.62
N ILE A 523 -2.21 -4.48 -14.69
CA ILE A 523 -2.45 -4.77 -13.26
C ILE A 523 -3.75 -5.58 -13.08
N THR A 524 -4.80 -5.26 -13.85
CA THR A 524 -6.07 -6.00 -13.84
C THR A 524 -5.89 -7.42 -14.37
N ALA A 525 -5.19 -7.59 -15.50
CA ALA A 525 -4.84 -8.91 -16.05
C ALA A 525 -3.90 -9.72 -15.14
N LEU A 526 -3.13 -9.04 -14.28
CA LEU A 526 -2.33 -9.63 -13.22
C LEU A 526 -3.18 -10.14 -12.05
N LEU A 527 -4.08 -9.31 -11.52
CA LEU A 527 -4.95 -9.62 -10.36
C LEU A 527 -6.09 -10.61 -10.66
N ALA A 528 -6.66 -10.57 -11.87
CA ALA A 528 -7.81 -11.37 -12.26
C ALA A 528 -7.46 -12.85 -12.57
N ALA A 529 -6.21 -13.12 -12.98
CA ALA A 529 -5.78 -14.42 -13.44
C ALA A 529 -4.58 -14.93 -12.62
N PRO A 530 -4.78 -15.80 -11.61
CA PRO A 530 -3.66 -16.41 -10.88
C PRO A 530 -2.77 -17.28 -11.77
N VAL A 531 -3.31 -17.79 -12.89
CA VAL A 531 -2.54 -18.56 -13.89
C VAL A 531 -2.72 -17.99 -15.30
N VAL A 532 -1.66 -17.33 -15.80
CA VAL A 532 -1.49 -17.01 -17.22
C VAL A 532 -0.63 -18.09 -17.86
N SER A 533 -1.30 -19.09 -18.43
CA SER A 533 -0.69 -20.33 -18.97
C SER A 533 -0.45 -20.33 -20.48
N SER A 534 -0.92 -19.32 -21.22
CA SER A 534 -0.78 -19.26 -22.68
C SER A 534 0.17 -18.14 -23.08
N ARG A 535 1.15 -18.47 -23.94
CA ARG A 535 2.20 -17.53 -24.41
C ARG A 535 1.62 -16.20 -24.92
N VAL A 536 0.56 -16.26 -25.73
CA VAL A 536 -0.17 -15.09 -26.26
C VAL A 536 -0.65 -14.12 -25.17
N ARG A 537 -1.00 -14.61 -23.96
CA ARG A 537 -1.37 -13.75 -22.81
C ARG A 537 -0.16 -13.19 -22.05
N VAL A 538 1.02 -13.81 -22.16
CA VAL A 538 2.28 -13.26 -21.65
C VAL A 538 2.79 -12.18 -22.62
N ASP A 539 2.86 -12.50 -23.92
CA ASP A 539 3.22 -11.55 -24.98
C ASP A 539 2.30 -10.31 -24.92
N SER A 540 1.00 -10.50 -24.70
CA SER A 540 0.04 -9.39 -24.52
C SER A 540 0.24 -8.61 -23.23
N LEU A 541 0.72 -9.21 -22.13
CA LEU A 541 0.96 -8.51 -20.87
C LEU A 541 2.21 -7.64 -20.99
N ASP A 542 3.29 -8.20 -21.51
CA ASP A 542 4.51 -7.46 -21.81
C ASP A 542 4.23 -6.27 -22.73
N GLN A 543 3.43 -6.43 -23.78
CA GLN A 543 3.07 -5.32 -24.66
C GLN A 543 2.33 -4.18 -23.94
N LEU A 544 1.44 -4.49 -22.99
CA LEU A 544 0.77 -3.47 -22.16
C LEU A 544 1.79 -2.75 -21.26
N LEU A 545 2.70 -3.50 -20.62
CA LEU A 545 3.73 -2.95 -19.74
C LEU A 545 4.73 -2.08 -20.48
N GLU A 546 5.28 -2.54 -21.61
CA GLU A 546 6.15 -1.76 -22.50
C GLU A 546 5.45 -0.46 -22.93
N THR A 547 4.18 -0.54 -23.31
CA THR A 547 3.38 0.61 -23.75
C THR A 547 3.16 1.62 -22.63
N ALA A 548 2.81 1.17 -21.43
CA ALA A 548 2.55 2.01 -20.26
C ALA A 548 3.84 2.73 -19.82
N TYR A 549 4.90 1.96 -19.56
CA TYR A 549 6.20 2.49 -19.11
C TYR A 549 6.81 3.46 -20.14
N TYR A 550 6.83 3.11 -21.44
CA TYR A 550 7.35 4.00 -22.49
C TYR A 550 6.52 5.28 -22.63
N SER A 551 5.19 5.16 -22.55
CA SER A 551 4.31 6.33 -22.62
C SER A 551 4.49 7.25 -21.41
N TYR A 552 4.61 6.70 -20.20
CA TYR A 552 4.87 7.51 -19.01
C TYR A 552 6.25 8.19 -19.06
N LEU A 553 7.32 7.42 -19.30
CA LEU A 553 8.68 7.93 -19.21
C LEU A 553 9.04 8.81 -20.41
N THR A 554 8.86 8.32 -21.64
CA THR A 554 9.33 8.99 -22.87
C THR A 554 8.32 9.94 -23.50
N ARG A 555 7.00 9.77 -23.26
CA ARG A 555 5.96 10.63 -23.86
C ARG A 555 5.37 11.65 -22.89
N CYS A 556 5.42 11.39 -21.58
CA CYS A 556 4.78 12.23 -20.56
C CYS A 556 5.74 12.78 -19.50
N SER A 557 7.02 12.40 -19.51
CA SER A 557 8.02 12.75 -18.48
C SER A 557 7.53 12.50 -17.05
N ALA A 558 6.87 11.35 -16.83
CA ALA A 558 6.22 10.97 -15.58
C ALA A 558 6.92 9.77 -14.90
N PRO A 559 8.13 9.95 -14.32
CA PRO A 559 8.93 8.85 -13.78
C PRO A 559 8.23 8.13 -12.62
N TYR A 560 7.50 8.84 -11.75
CA TYR A 560 6.69 8.22 -10.69
C TYR A 560 5.67 7.20 -11.22
N SER A 561 4.92 7.55 -12.28
CA SER A 561 3.93 6.64 -12.86
C SER A 561 4.57 5.46 -13.60
N ALA A 562 5.73 5.67 -14.24
CA ALA A 562 6.52 4.59 -14.82
C ALA A 562 7.05 3.62 -13.72
N LEU A 563 7.58 4.17 -12.62
CA LEU A 563 8.03 3.42 -11.45
C LEU A 563 6.88 2.61 -10.84
N ARG A 564 5.73 3.23 -10.61
CA ARG A 564 4.50 2.60 -10.10
C ARG A 564 4.07 1.43 -10.98
N THR A 565 4.01 1.65 -12.29
CA THR A 565 3.68 0.61 -13.30
C THR A 565 4.62 -0.59 -13.15
N LEU A 566 5.94 -0.36 -13.12
CA LEU A 566 6.93 -1.44 -13.10
C LEU A 566 7.00 -2.17 -11.76
N ILE A 567 6.88 -1.46 -10.62
CA ILE A 567 6.92 -2.06 -9.29
C ILE A 567 5.67 -2.92 -9.03
N LEU A 568 4.47 -2.39 -9.28
CA LEU A 568 3.22 -3.15 -9.14
C LEU A 568 3.24 -4.44 -9.98
N SER A 569 3.74 -4.33 -11.20
CA SER A 569 3.81 -5.45 -12.14
C SER A 569 4.90 -6.46 -11.76
N THR A 570 6.05 -5.99 -11.28
CA THR A 570 7.13 -6.83 -10.74
C THR A 570 6.60 -7.75 -9.65
N GLU A 571 5.92 -7.19 -8.64
CA GLU A 571 5.47 -7.95 -7.47
C GLU A 571 4.29 -8.88 -7.79
N LEU A 572 3.32 -8.44 -8.59
CA LEU A 572 2.23 -9.31 -9.04
C LEU A 572 2.71 -10.45 -9.97
N LEU A 573 3.79 -10.26 -10.72
CA LEU A 573 4.45 -11.34 -11.47
C LEU A 573 5.12 -12.36 -10.54
N ARG A 574 5.69 -11.96 -9.40
CA ARG A 574 6.30 -12.89 -8.43
C ARG A 574 5.31 -13.91 -7.89
N LEU A 575 4.08 -13.48 -7.61
CA LEU A 575 3.00 -14.34 -7.08
C LEU A 575 2.69 -15.54 -8.00
N ARG A 576 2.96 -15.41 -9.31
CA ARG A 576 2.76 -16.49 -10.30
C ARG A 576 3.88 -17.54 -10.30
N GLY A 577 5.03 -17.25 -9.69
CA GLY A 577 6.19 -18.13 -9.67
C GLY A 577 6.67 -18.51 -11.08
N GLY A 578 7.23 -19.72 -11.23
CA GLY A 578 7.57 -20.27 -12.56
C GLY A 578 8.50 -19.36 -13.37
N SER A 579 8.21 -19.17 -14.66
CA SER A 579 8.94 -18.22 -15.52
C SER A 579 8.62 -16.75 -15.23
N ALA A 580 7.48 -16.43 -14.62
CA ALA A 580 7.12 -15.05 -14.29
C ALA A 580 8.11 -14.41 -13.28
N LEU A 581 8.90 -15.21 -12.56
CA LEU A 581 10.05 -14.74 -11.78
C LEU A 581 11.23 -14.25 -12.64
N ASP A 582 11.46 -14.86 -13.81
CA ASP A 582 12.44 -14.36 -14.80
C ASP A 582 11.94 -13.02 -15.39
N ASP A 583 10.64 -12.93 -15.69
CA ASP A 583 10.00 -11.74 -16.27
C ASP A 583 9.94 -10.58 -15.25
N SER A 584 9.54 -10.87 -14.01
CA SER A 584 9.57 -9.96 -12.86
C SER A 584 10.98 -9.40 -12.63
N ALA A 585 12.00 -10.25 -12.66
CA ALA A 585 13.39 -9.82 -12.52
C ALA A 585 13.86 -8.91 -13.67
N ARG A 586 13.43 -9.15 -14.92
CA ARG A 586 13.68 -8.24 -16.06
C ARG A 586 13.01 -6.88 -15.82
N TRP A 587 11.73 -6.88 -15.45
CA TRP A 587 10.97 -5.65 -15.23
C TRP A 587 11.52 -4.82 -14.06
N ALA A 588 11.97 -5.46 -12.98
CA ALA A 588 12.69 -4.79 -11.89
C ALA A 588 14.07 -4.28 -12.30
N THR A 589 14.82 -5.03 -13.14
CA THR A 589 16.13 -4.57 -13.67
C THR A 589 15.95 -3.27 -14.49
N ARG A 590 14.85 -3.15 -15.25
CA ARG A 590 14.54 -1.95 -16.03
C ARG A 590 14.45 -0.68 -15.17
N ILE A 591 13.88 -0.78 -13.97
CA ILE A 591 13.80 0.32 -13.00
C ILE A 591 15.19 0.87 -12.66
N LEU A 592 16.19 -0.02 -12.55
CA LEU A 592 17.57 0.33 -12.26
C LEU A 592 18.31 0.90 -13.49
N GLU A 593 18.05 0.34 -14.68
CA GLU A 593 18.61 0.82 -15.96
C GLU A 593 18.24 2.30 -16.21
N ASP A 594 16.96 2.65 -16.05
CA ASP A 594 16.45 4.02 -16.25
C ASP A 594 16.57 4.92 -15.00
N ARG A 595 17.17 4.41 -13.91
CA ARG A 595 17.42 5.12 -12.64
C ARG A 595 16.17 5.77 -12.04
N LEU A 596 15.05 5.04 -12.03
CA LEU A 596 13.76 5.54 -11.53
C LEU A 596 13.65 5.56 -10.00
N VAL A 597 14.70 5.15 -9.27
CA VAL A 597 14.78 5.14 -7.81
C VAL A 597 16.12 5.74 -7.34
N PRO A 598 16.15 6.45 -6.18
CA PRO A 598 17.39 6.82 -5.51
C PRO A 598 18.05 5.62 -4.81
N GLN A 599 19.03 5.88 -3.94
CA GLN A 599 20.02 4.89 -3.52
C GLN A 599 19.44 3.77 -2.64
N THR A 600 18.48 4.08 -1.76
CA THR A 600 17.88 3.09 -0.85
C THR A 600 16.96 2.13 -1.61
N GLY A 601 16.12 2.68 -2.49
CA GLY A 601 15.27 1.94 -3.42
C GLY A 601 16.08 1.13 -4.43
N HIS A 602 17.26 1.61 -4.85
CA HIS A 602 18.20 0.86 -5.68
C HIS A 602 18.69 -0.41 -4.96
N ALA A 603 19.18 -0.27 -3.73
CA ALA A 603 19.65 -1.40 -2.92
C ALA A 603 18.52 -2.42 -2.66
N LEU A 604 17.34 -1.94 -2.23
CA LEU A 604 16.16 -2.79 -2.02
C LEU A 604 15.72 -3.53 -3.30
N LEU A 605 15.73 -2.88 -4.47
CA LEU A 605 15.37 -3.54 -5.73
C LEU A 605 16.42 -4.57 -6.18
N LEU A 606 17.70 -4.37 -5.91
CA LEU A 606 18.72 -5.41 -6.11
C LEU A 606 18.40 -6.66 -5.27
N GLU A 607 18.00 -6.50 -4.00
CA GLU A 607 17.52 -7.62 -3.16
C GLU A 607 16.27 -8.28 -3.75
N ARG A 608 15.29 -7.51 -4.24
CA ARG A 608 14.10 -8.07 -4.89
C ARG A 608 14.46 -8.89 -6.11
N ILE A 609 15.35 -8.41 -6.98
CA ILE A 609 15.82 -9.13 -8.18
C ILE A 609 16.58 -10.41 -7.78
N ALA A 610 17.48 -10.32 -6.80
CA ALA A 610 18.19 -11.47 -6.25
C ALA A 610 17.19 -12.53 -5.73
N SER A 611 16.19 -12.08 -4.97
CA SER A 611 15.12 -12.89 -4.42
C SER A 611 14.22 -13.53 -5.50
N CYS A 612 13.91 -12.84 -6.61
CA CYS A 612 13.23 -13.44 -7.77
C CYS A 612 14.01 -14.63 -8.32
N TYR A 613 15.33 -14.49 -8.48
CA TYR A 613 16.20 -15.55 -8.99
C TYR A 613 16.48 -16.67 -7.98
N SER A 614 16.53 -16.37 -6.67
CA SER A 614 16.58 -17.38 -5.58
C SER A 614 15.30 -18.22 -5.54
N SER A 615 14.15 -17.57 -5.76
CA SER A 615 12.83 -18.22 -5.84
C SER A 615 12.69 -19.15 -7.06
N ARG A 616 13.51 -18.96 -8.10
CA ARG A 616 13.39 -19.65 -9.38
C ARG A 616 13.88 -21.09 -9.31
N ARG A 617 13.00 -21.98 -8.85
CA ARG A 617 13.19 -23.44 -8.89
C ARG A 617 13.44 -23.92 -10.33
N GLY A 618 14.45 -24.77 -10.49
CA GLY A 618 14.76 -25.49 -11.72
C GLY A 618 14.09 -26.86 -11.78
N HIS A 619 14.05 -27.47 -12.97
CA HIS A 619 13.29 -28.67 -13.27
C HIS A 619 14.17 -29.92 -13.35
N GLY A 620 13.62 -31.07 -12.92
CA GLY A 620 14.29 -32.37 -12.93
C GLY A 620 15.47 -32.47 -11.95
N ALA A 621 16.10 -33.65 -11.89
CA ALA A 621 17.25 -33.92 -11.00
C ALA A 621 18.44 -32.98 -11.25
N LEU A 622 18.61 -32.51 -12.49
CA LEU A 622 19.65 -31.56 -12.89
C LEU A 622 19.40 -30.12 -12.40
N LYS A 623 18.21 -29.82 -11.85
CA LYS A 623 17.71 -28.47 -11.51
C LYS A 623 17.82 -27.48 -12.68
N SER A 624 17.52 -27.95 -13.90
CA SER A 624 17.68 -27.17 -15.12
C SER A 624 16.76 -25.95 -15.16
N GLY A 625 17.32 -24.78 -15.45
CA GLY A 625 16.63 -23.48 -15.38
C GLY A 625 16.63 -22.80 -14.01
N ALA A 626 17.26 -23.39 -12.98
CA ALA A 626 17.50 -22.67 -11.72
C ALA A 626 18.44 -21.47 -11.94
N ARG A 627 18.22 -20.37 -11.21
CA ARG A 627 18.93 -19.09 -11.42
C ARG A 627 19.92 -18.69 -10.32
N ALA A 628 20.35 -19.64 -9.50
CA ALA A 628 21.24 -19.42 -8.35
C ALA A 628 22.47 -18.52 -8.64
N ARG A 629 23.11 -18.63 -9.81
CA ARG A 629 24.23 -17.75 -10.20
C ARG A 629 23.82 -16.29 -10.46
N LYS A 630 22.61 -16.04 -10.99
CA LYS A 630 22.07 -14.68 -11.10
C LYS A 630 21.67 -14.15 -9.73
N ALA A 631 21.02 -14.98 -8.92
CA ALA A 631 20.66 -14.62 -7.55
C ALA A 631 21.88 -14.18 -6.73
N ALA A 632 22.94 -14.99 -6.74
CA ALA A 632 24.19 -14.67 -6.06
C ALA A 632 24.81 -13.36 -6.58
N PHE A 633 24.84 -13.14 -7.90
CA PHE A 633 25.32 -11.90 -8.50
C PHE A 633 24.52 -10.67 -8.04
N PHE A 634 23.19 -10.73 -8.02
CA PHE A 634 22.37 -9.62 -7.55
C PHE A 634 22.47 -9.40 -6.02
N HIS A 635 22.69 -10.46 -5.22
CA HIS A 635 23.04 -10.31 -3.80
C HIS A 635 24.42 -9.64 -3.61
N VAL A 636 25.42 -9.92 -4.47
CA VAL A 636 26.71 -9.19 -4.43
C VAL A 636 26.52 -7.71 -4.72
N LEU A 637 25.74 -7.35 -5.74
CA LEU A 637 25.42 -5.95 -6.04
C LEU A 637 24.65 -5.28 -4.88
N ALA A 638 23.69 -5.98 -4.27
CA ALA A 638 22.95 -5.46 -3.12
C ALA A 638 23.89 -5.22 -1.92
N ALA A 639 24.80 -6.14 -1.62
CA ALA A 639 25.78 -5.99 -0.55
C ALA A 639 26.70 -4.78 -0.79
N GLU A 640 27.22 -4.59 -2.00
CA GLU A 640 28.03 -3.42 -2.35
C GLU A 640 27.21 -2.11 -2.26
N SER A 641 25.97 -2.10 -2.72
CA SER A 641 25.08 -0.93 -2.60
C SER A 641 24.76 -0.59 -1.13
N TRP A 642 24.67 -1.59 -0.25
CA TRP A 642 24.47 -1.37 1.19
C TRP A 642 25.74 -0.90 1.91
N VAL A 643 26.94 -1.37 1.52
CA VAL A 643 28.21 -0.82 2.02
C VAL A 643 28.33 0.67 1.71
N VAL A 644 28.00 1.10 0.48
CA VAL A 644 28.01 2.52 0.09
C VAL A 644 27.05 3.38 0.92
N LEU A 645 25.98 2.78 1.45
CA LEU A 645 25.00 3.42 2.34
C LEU A 645 25.34 3.28 3.84
N GLY A 646 26.41 2.58 4.22
CA GLY A 646 26.75 2.27 5.62
C GLY A 646 25.79 1.29 6.30
N MET A 647 25.00 0.55 5.53
CA MET A 647 23.92 -0.34 6.00
C MET A 647 24.44 -1.76 6.27
N ASN A 648 25.20 -1.90 7.35
CA ASN A 648 26.05 -3.06 7.62
C ASN A 648 25.29 -4.39 7.71
N ARG A 649 24.17 -4.44 8.46
CA ARG A 649 23.39 -5.69 8.66
C ARG A 649 22.85 -6.22 7.34
N GLN A 650 22.42 -5.32 6.47
CA GLN A 650 21.88 -5.61 5.14
C GLN A 650 23.00 -6.05 4.19
N ALA A 651 24.18 -5.41 4.26
CA ALA A 651 25.35 -5.81 3.50
C ALA A 651 25.84 -7.22 3.87
N ASP A 652 26.01 -7.49 5.17
CA ASP A 652 26.34 -8.81 5.74
C ASP A 652 25.35 -9.89 5.26
N THR A 653 24.04 -9.65 5.43
CA THR A 653 22.98 -10.59 5.06
C THR A 653 23.04 -10.96 3.58
N ASN A 654 23.28 -9.97 2.69
CA ASN A 654 23.40 -10.20 1.26
C ASN A 654 24.71 -10.89 0.87
N LEU A 655 25.83 -10.54 1.51
CA LEU A 655 27.12 -11.19 1.27
C LEU A 655 27.11 -12.67 1.69
N LEU A 656 26.49 -12.98 2.84
CA LEU A 656 26.25 -14.34 3.29
C LEU A 656 25.35 -15.12 2.32
N ALA A 657 24.26 -14.51 1.83
CA ALA A 657 23.39 -15.12 0.83
C ALA A 657 24.12 -15.40 -0.51
N ALA A 658 24.90 -14.44 -1.02
CA ALA A 658 25.72 -14.61 -2.21
C ALA A 658 26.76 -15.72 -2.04
N THR A 659 27.51 -15.69 -0.94
CA THR A 659 28.54 -16.67 -0.61
C THR A 659 27.94 -18.06 -0.46
N SER A 660 26.80 -18.19 0.24
CA SER A 660 26.06 -19.46 0.37
C SER A 660 25.63 -20.03 -1.00
N LEU A 661 25.09 -19.19 -1.89
CA LEU A 661 24.67 -19.62 -3.23
C LEU A 661 25.85 -20.02 -4.13
N TYR A 662 27.03 -19.40 -3.99
CA TYR A 662 28.24 -19.79 -4.71
C TYR A 662 28.95 -21.03 -4.10
N THR A 663 28.91 -21.20 -2.77
CA THR A 663 29.66 -22.23 -2.03
C THR A 663 28.86 -23.50 -1.72
N SER A 664 27.53 -23.47 -1.73
CA SER A 664 26.64 -24.62 -1.41
C SER A 664 27.03 -25.93 -2.12
N ARG A 665 27.61 -25.84 -3.33
CA ARG A 665 28.09 -27.02 -4.06
C ARG A 665 29.28 -27.72 -3.39
N LYS A 666 30.20 -26.99 -2.77
CA LYS A 666 31.40 -27.54 -2.10
C LYS A 666 30.96 -28.55 -1.03
N GLN A 667 30.06 -28.13 -0.15
CA GLN A 667 29.48 -28.97 0.90
C GLN A 667 28.67 -30.16 0.36
N MET A 668 27.97 -30.03 -0.77
CA MET A 668 27.26 -31.17 -1.38
C MET A 668 28.22 -32.21 -2.00
N LEU A 669 29.34 -31.77 -2.57
CA LEU A 669 30.40 -32.67 -3.07
C LEU A 669 31.13 -33.36 -1.92
N GLU A 670 31.46 -32.64 -0.85
CA GLU A 670 32.14 -33.16 0.35
C GLU A 670 31.28 -34.18 1.12
N LYS A 671 29.94 -34.07 1.05
CA LYS A 671 28.99 -35.04 1.62
C LYS A 671 28.73 -36.27 0.73
N GLY A 672 29.44 -36.42 -0.40
CA GLY A 672 29.36 -37.62 -1.26
C GLY A 672 28.08 -37.73 -2.09
N GLU A 673 27.20 -36.73 -2.09
CA GLU A 673 26.03 -36.71 -2.96
C GLU A 673 26.45 -36.57 -4.43
N LYS A 674 25.95 -37.44 -5.31
CA LYS A 674 26.30 -37.41 -6.74
C LYS A 674 25.69 -36.19 -7.43
N ALA A 675 26.42 -35.08 -7.39
CA ALA A 675 26.02 -33.79 -7.95
C ALA A 675 26.10 -33.77 -9.49
N TYR A 676 25.12 -34.38 -10.17
CA TYR A 676 24.99 -34.42 -11.64
C TYR A 676 24.78 -33.06 -12.35
N SER A 677 25.07 -31.92 -11.70
CA SER A 677 24.82 -30.57 -12.23
C SER A 677 26.06 -29.97 -12.92
N THR A 678 25.87 -29.48 -14.14
CA THR A 678 26.91 -29.13 -15.14
C THR A 678 27.78 -27.90 -14.84
N PHE A 679 27.67 -27.30 -13.66
CA PHE A 679 28.37 -26.04 -13.33
C PHE A 679 29.82 -26.27 -12.87
N LYS A 680 30.54 -25.17 -12.58
CA LYS A 680 31.88 -25.16 -11.94
C LYS A 680 31.81 -24.44 -10.57
N PRO A 681 32.57 -24.87 -9.54
CA PRO A 681 32.56 -24.27 -8.20
C PRO A 681 33.19 -22.86 -8.16
N LEU A 682 33.07 -22.17 -7.02
CA LEU A 682 33.62 -20.81 -6.85
C LEU A 682 35.13 -20.75 -7.06
N SER A 683 35.88 -21.74 -6.56
CA SER A 683 37.33 -21.90 -6.74
C SER A 683 37.80 -22.15 -8.19
N THR A 684 36.90 -22.05 -9.18
CA THR A 684 37.26 -21.96 -10.61
C THR A 684 37.24 -20.51 -11.14
N PHE A 685 36.94 -19.53 -10.29
CA PHE A 685 36.79 -18.12 -10.62
C PHE A 685 37.55 -17.25 -9.60
N GLN A 686 38.88 -17.40 -9.55
CA GLN A 686 39.76 -16.76 -8.56
C GLN A 686 39.48 -15.26 -8.36
N HIS A 687 39.29 -14.48 -9.43
CA HIS A 687 38.94 -13.05 -9.34
C HIS A 687 37.62 -12.77 -8.59
N LEU A 688 36.62 -13.66 -8.69
CA LEU A 688 35.36 -13.53 -7.94
C LEU A 688 35.53 -13.94 -6.47
N GLU A 689 36.41 -14.91 -6.19
CA GLU A 689 36.78 -15.30 -4.83
C GLU A 689 37.53 -14.16 -4.11
N THR A 690 38.49 -13.51 -4.79
CA THR A 690 39.16 -12.29 -4.31
C THR A 690 38.19 -11.12 -4.12
N PHE A 691 37.32 -10.82 -5.10
CA PHE A 691 36.33 -9.74 -4.97
C PHE A 691 35.36 -9.96 -3.79
N LEU A 692 34.95 -11.21 -3.54
CA LEU A 692 34.10 -11.53 -2.37
C LEU A 692 34.86 -11.38 -1.04
N GLN A 693 36.17 -11.61 -1.02
CA GLN A 693 37.02 -11.35 0.15
C GLN A 693 37.20 -9.83 0.38
N GLU A 694 37.47 -9.06 -0.68
CA GLU A 694 37.57 -7.59 -0.64
C GLU A 694 36.24 -6.93 -0.23
N LEU A 695 35.10 -7.43 -0.72
CA LEU A 695 33.78 -6.98 -0.28
C LEU A 695 33.49 -7.39 1.17
N GLY A 696 33.90 -8.58 1.60
CA GLY A 696 33.80 -9.01 3.00
C GLY A 696 34.61 -8.12 3.95
N GLN A 697 35.84 -7.78 3.58
CA GLN A 697 36.64 -6.84 4.36
C GLN A 697 35.95 -5.47 4.44
N ARG A 698 35.43 -4.94 3.32
CA ARG A 698 34.67 -3.67 3.33
C ARG A 698 33.41 -3.68 4.23
N VAL A 699 32.75 -4.83 4.39
CA VAL A 699 31.57 -4.98 5.28
C VAL A 699 31.98 -5.08 6.75
N GLU A 700 33.12 -5.71 7.05
CA GLU A 700 33.70 -5.76 8.39
C GLU A 700 34.23 -4.38 8.81
N ASP A 701 34.99 -3.71 7.93
CA ASP A 701 35.56 -2.37 8.12
C ASP A 701 34.50 -1.28 8.33
N SER A 702 33.28 -1.48 7.81
CA SER A 702 32.17 -0.51 7.96
C SER A 702 31.38 -0.69 9.26
N ARG A 703 31.64 -1.75 10.05
CA ARG A 703 31.03 -1.91 11.38
C ARG A 703 31.55 -0.85 12.36
N PRO A 704 30.68 -0.29 13.24
CA PRO A 704 31.13 0.68 14.23
C PRO A 704 32.04 0.01 15.27
N ASN A 705 33.25 0.56 15.47
CA ASN A 705 34.20 0.08 16.47
C ASN A 705 33.62 0.18 17.90
N THR A 706 33.13 -0.93 18.44
CA THR A 706 32.84 -1.09 19.88
C THR A 706 34.14 -1.37 20.63
N ALA A 707 35.01 -0.36 20.68
CA ALA A 707 36.36 -0.46 21.23
C ALA A 707 36.75 0.83 21.99
N ASP A 708 35.90 1.23 22.96
CA ASP A 708 36.21 2.27 23.94
C ASP A 708 35.56 1.95 25.30
N ASP A 709 35.99 0.82 25.88
CA ASP A 709 36.02 0.62 27.35
C ASP A 709 37.51 0.49 27.71
N GLY A 710 38.08 1.58 28.22
CA GLY A 710 39.53 1.78 28.30
C GLY A 710 40.24 0.91 29.33
N ALA A 711 40.74 -0.26 28.92
CA ALA A 711 41.68 -1.07 29.70
C ALA A 711 43.11 -0.48 29.66
N GLU A 712 43.32 0.69 30.26
CA GLU A 712 44.66 1.27 30.38
C GLU A 712 45.58 0.38 31.25
N GLN A 713 46.77 0.07 30.71
CA GLN A 713 47.75 -0.82 31.36
C GLN A 713 48.59 -0.06 32.40
N GLY A 714 47.96 0.29 33.54
CA GLY A 714 48.66 0.82 34.71
C GLY A 714 49.38 -0.28 35.49
N ASN A 715 50.70 -0.40 35.32
CA ASN A 715 51.54 -1.39 36.02
C ASN A 715 52.48 -0.74 37.06
N GLN A 716 52.18 -0.89 38.35
CA GLN A 716 53.13 -0.65 39.44
C GLN A 716 52.70 -1.36 40.74
N ASP A 717 53.67 -1.85 41.50
CA ASP A 717 53.49 -2.81 42.60
C ASP A 717 53.29 -2.18 44.01
N THR A 718 53.13 -3.06 45.02
CA THR A 718 53.44 -2.90 46.46
C THR A 718 52.28 -2.62 47.45
N GLU A 719 51.75 -3.71 48.01
CA GLU A 719 51.12 -3.88 49.36
C GLU A 719 52.12 -3.59 50.52
N PRO A 720 51.76 -3.56 51.84
CA PRO A 720 50.47 -3.88 52.49
C PRO A 720 49.98 -2.88 53.60
N ALA A 721 48.91 -3.28 54.32
CA ALA A 721 48.55 -2.91 55.71
C ALA A 721 47.89 -1.52 55.94
N GLU A 722 47.01 -1.29 56.94
CA GLU A 722 46.31 -2.14 57.93
C GLU A 722 45.09 -1.36 58.51
N ALA A 723 44.05 -2.06 59.02
CA ALA A 723 42.98 -1.56 59.93
C ALA A 723 42.07 -0.37 59.46
N ASP A 724 40.77 -0.26 59.79
CA ASP A 724 39.81 -1.15 60.46
C ASP A 724 38.41 -0.92 59.83
N VAL A 725 37.59 -1.97 59.71
CA VAL A 725 36.14 -1.83 59.42
C VAL A 725 35.33 -2.83 60.24
N GLU A 726 34.50 -2.29 61.13
CA GLU A 726 33.44 -2.97 61.87
C GLU A 726 32.26 -1.97 61.99
N THR A 727 30.98 -2.34 62.04
CA THR A 727 30.34 -3.68 62.20
C THR A 727 28.94 -3.66 61.54
N ILE A 728 28.57 -4.70 60.75
CA ILE A 728 27.24 -5.39 60.65
C ILE A 728 25.94 -4.53 60.46
N GLN A 729 24.98 -4.81 59.58
CA GLN A 729 24.09 -6.00 59.40
C GLN A 729 23.31 -5.80 58.06
N GLU A 730 22.84 -6.73 57.21
CA GLU A 730 22.94 -8.17 56.93
C GLU A 730 21.97 -8.46 55.71
N PRO A 731 21.72 -9.68 55.18
CA PRO A 731 22.45 -10.05 53.97
C PRO A 731 21.63 -10.55 52.75
N THR A 732 22.40 -10.90 51.71
CA THR A 732 22.13 -11.64 50.47
C THR A 732 21.00 -12.69 50.47
N ARG A 733 20.18 -12.76 49.41
CA ARG A 733 20.37 -13.54 48.15
C ARG A 733 20.78 -15.02 48.33
N THR A 734 20.16 -15.95 47.61
CA THR A 734 20.76 -16.66 46.43
C THR A 734 19.85 -17.73 45.79
N LEU A 735 20.30 -18.26 44.64
CA LEU A 735 19.61 -19.14 43.68
C LEU A 735 19.47 -20.61 44.13
N GLY A 736 18.60 -21.39 43.44
CA GLY A 736 18.65 -22.85 43.41
C GLY A 736 17.80 -23.46 42.28
N HIS A 737 18.36 -24.39 41.48
CA HIS A 737 17.62 -25.17 40.48
C HIS A 737 17.02 -26.45 41.10
N ALA A 738 15.96 -27.03 40.49
CA ALA A 738 15.95 -28.46 40.11
C ALA A 738 14.73 -28.92 39.27
N ARG A 739 14.93 -30.07 38.62
CA ARG A 739 14.04 -30.81 37.70
C ARG A 739 12.85 -31.51 38.37
N THR A 740 11.78 -31.65 37.59
CA THR A 740 10.98 -32.87 37.33
C THR A 740 10.98 -34.01 38.36
N LEU A 741 9.81 -34.30 38.98
CA LEU A 741 9.09 -35.59 38.84
C LEU A 741 7.73 -35.60 39.58
N SER A 742 6.92 -36.63 39.32
CA SER A 742 5.55 -36.81 39.81
C SER A 742 5.46 -37.69 41.07
N THR A 743 4.51 -37.44 41.99
CA THR A 743 3.42 -38.40 42.34
C THR A 743 2.40 -37.88 43.38
N ALA A 744 1.12 -38.21 43.13
CA ALA A 744 -0.01 -38.57 44.02
C ALA A 744 -0.25 -37.89 45.40
N GLY A 745 -1.53 -37.59 45.70
CA GLY A 745 -2.02 -37.61 47.10
C GLY A 745 -3.37 -36.98 47.46
N ILE A 746 -4.51 -37.68 47.23
CA ILE A 746 -5.72 -37.70 48.12
C ILE A 746 -6.57 -36.37 48.16
N SER A 747 -7.92 -36.31 48.29
CA SER A 747 -9.03 -37.24 48.60
C SER A 747 -10.36 -36.87 47.92
N ALA A 748 -11.24 -37.87 47.72
CA ALA A 748 -12.72 -37.85 47.70
C ALA A 748 -13.50 -36.95 46.69
N GLY A 749 -14.58 -37.44 46.04
CA GLY A 749 -15.12 -38.81 45.99
C GLY A 749 -16.56 -38.90 45.43
N VAL A 750 -17.09 -40.13 45.33
CA VAL A 750 -18.51 -40.52 45.09
C VAL A 750 -19.07 -40.24 43.67
N ALA A 751 -19.73 -41.16 42.94
CA ALA A 751 -19.81 -42.64 42.99
C ALA A 751 -20.45 -43.22 41.70
N ALA A 752 -20.18 -44.52 41.41
CA ALA A 752 -20.84 -45.40 40.39
C ALA A 752 -20.80 -44.95 38.90
N GLY A 753 -20.79 -45.80 37.87
CA GLY A 753 -20.90 -47.26 37.68
C GLY A 753 -21.49 -47.49 36.26
N VAL A 754 -21.21 -48.53 35.46
CA VAL A 754 -20.68 -49.89 35.65
C VAL A 754 -19.78 -50.28 34.44
N THR A 755 -19.09 -51.42 34.50
CA THR A 755 -18.02 -51.90 33.59
C THR A 755 -18.45 -52.43 32.19
N PRO A 756 -17.52 -52.47 31.20
CA PRO A 756 -17.75 -52.96 29.84
C PRO A 756 -17.42 -54.46 29.63
N VAL A 757 -17.82 -55.02 28.46
CA VAL A 757 -17.41 -56.37 27.99
C VAL A 757 -17.00 -56.32 26.49
N THR A 758 -16.20 -57.29 26.07
CA THR A 758 -15.32 -57.31 24.90
C THR A 758 -15.91 -57.90 23.60
N SER A 759 -15.16 -57.72 22.50
CA SER A 759 -14.89 -58.70 21.41
C SER A 759 -16.01 -59.17 20.47
N GLY A 760 -15.71 -59.22 19.17
CA GLY A 760 -16.49 -59.93 18.15
C GLY A 760 -15.93 -59.73 16.73
N LEU A 761 -16.04 -60.75 15.88
CA LEU A 761 -15.68 -60.73 14.45
C LEU A 761 -16.90 -61.12 13.58
N ASP A 762 -16.76 -60.91 12.27
CA ASP A 762 -17.57 -61.36 11.11
C ASP A 762 -18.01 -62.87 11.19
N PRO A 763 -18.94 -63.43 10.34
CA PRO A 763 -19.56 -62.85 9.12
C PRO A 763 -21.04 -63.26 8.75
N LEU A 764 -21.53 -62.69 7.62
CA LEU A 764 -22.48 -63.25 6.58
C LEU A 764 -23.97 -63.64 6.86
N GLY A 765 -24.88 -63.13 5.99
CA GLY A 765 -26.25 -63.62 5.72
C GLY A 765 -27.20 -62.51 5.18
N VAL A 766 -27.75 -62.46 3.95
CA VAL A 766 -28.72 -63.34 3.22
C VAL A 766 -30.18 -63.11 3.65
N THR A 767 -31.17 -62.69 2.82
CA THR A 767 -31.26 -62.17 1.41
C THR A 767 -32.34 -61.01 1.35
N VAL A 768 -33.31 -60.74 0.44
CA VAL A 768 -33.90 -61.34 -0.80
C VAL A 768 -34.78 -60.30 -1.59
N VAL A 769 -35.26 -60.65 -2.82
CA VAL A 769 -36.39 -60.13 -3.70
C VAL A 769 -37.06 -58.76 -3.38
N GLY A 770 -37.43 -57.87 -4.32
CA GLY A 770 -37.50 -57.80 -5.81
C GLY A 770 -38.61 -56.76 -6.22
N GLY A 771 -38.83 -56.28 -7.47
CA GLY A 771 -38.21 -56.47 -8.79
C GLY A 771 -38.79 -55.46 -9.83
N SER A 772 -38.30 -55.46 -11.07
CA SER A 772 -38.69 -54.52 -12.17
C SER A 772 -39.95 -55.01 -12.97
N PRO A 773 -40.54 -54.28 -13.97
CA PRO A 773 -39.90 -54.05 -15.30
C PRO A 773 -40.36 -52.84 -16.20
N THR A 774 -39.51 -52.41 -17.16
CA THR A 774 -39.82 -51.95 -18.57
C THR A 774 -40.76 -50.74 -18.86
N LEU A 775 -40.77 -50.02 -20.02
CA LEU A 775 -39.96 -49.97 -21.27
C LEU A 775 -40.15 -48.60 -22.01
N ASP A 776 -39.18 -48.22 -22.87
CA ASP A 776 -39.18 -47.34 -24.08
C ASP A 776 -40.09 -46.10 -24.33
N ARG A 777 -39.43 -44.95 -24.61
CA ARG A 777 -39.41 -44.08 -25.85
C ARG A 777 -40.67 -43.86 -26.75
N PRO A 778 -40.75 -42.78 -27.58
CA PRO A 778 -39.93 -41.55 -27.72
C PRO A 778 -40.71 -40.19 -27.93
N ASP A 779 -39.96 -39.10 -28.19
CA ASP A 779 -40.32 -37.79 -28.83
C ASP A 779 -41.12 -37.91 -30.18
N PRO A 780 -41.74 -36.85 -30.78
CA PRO A 780 -41.43 -35.39 -30.67
C PRO A 780 -42.59 -34.33 -30.78
N LYS A 781 -42.20 -33.03 -30.70
CA LYS A 781 -42.71 -31.82 -31.42
C LYS A 781 -44.01 -31.05 -31.00
N ASN A 782 -43.90 -29.71 -31.13
CA ASN A 782 -44.94 -28.67 -31.35
C ASN A 782 -46.04 -28.50 -30.26
N ASP A 783 -46.69 -27.35 -30.04
CA ASP A 783 -46.49 -25.92 -30.38
C ASP A 783 -46.78 -25.12 -29.08
N GLY A 784 -46.35 -23.87 -28.84
CA GLY A 784 -46.69 -22.64 -29.57
C GLY A 784 -46.59 -21.43 -28.61
N PHE A 785 -47.07 -20.24 -29.02
CA PHE A 785 -47.03 -19.01 -28.21
C PHE A 785 -48.16 -18.91 -27.18
N GLU A 786 -47.85 -18.42 -25.98
CA GLU A 786 -48.35 -17.15 -25.43
C GLU A 786 -47.29 -16.52 -24.50
#